data_AF-A0A9N9PX97-F1
#
_entry.id   AF-A0A9N9PX97-F1
#
_cell.length_a   1.000
_cell.length_b   1.000
_cell.length_c   1.000
_cell.angle_alpha   90.00
_cell.angle_beta   90.00
_cell.angle_gamma   90.00
#
_symmetry.space_group_name_H-M   'P 1'
#
loop_
_entity.id
_entity.type
_entity.pdbx_description
1 polymer ?
#
loop_
_entity_poly.entity_id
_entity_poly.type
_entity_poly.pdbx_seq_one_letter_code
_entity_poly.pdbx_strand_id
1 'polypeptide(L)'
;MSSQEIKPTLQLNGVYMASKPPNTRWDICCHDGKIRSIVESTHDSNSIGTRFVAPGLCHPHIHLDKCFLLSHPKYSDLQIKRGDFAEAMKLTSEAKARFEHDDLMERGQALIEESVKFGVTHMRAFVEVDPAVGMKCLDAGLALKKQFSDTCYIQICVFAQDPIFSGKNGGGGMIRLLNSAAARPGVEVLGSTPYVEDTKEHQEQNIRWTTMIAKKHGLHVDFHLDYNLDPKESSMVPCVLEQLRKEQWPSTRGTSDFRTVVLGHCTRLTLFSGSEWLDLRKEIGDLPVSFVGLPTSDLFMMGRPQEGFDSGERVRGTLQIPQLIKQYGLNAAIGINNVGNAFTPHGSCDPLSLASLGVGIYQAGTKDDADLLLQCVTSRARNAIGLNSSRAYDMALPVGSPADLVVFGNESKASSRSFRVRKTTQDIVNDAGYERTTIFQGKMEVATHADLRMRDAISKTRLTWQPIRPALPGTTPNFYLYTPQPKFYIARSSQQASKPLSSAPDCSSSRTCSPTTSISSLTMHDPFPIAPIPWLSKAIQPFADYTGLVTLPLHIHEVLGSFLAYYFINVAVAPWISKKLFPVKYAKLSPDRKINWDVHVVSLCQSTVINVLALWVMHADEERKNMNALERVWGYTGAAGMIQGMAAGYFLWDLVVTLQNVRLFGLGMLAHAMSALIVFSFGFRPFVNFYGCTFILYELSSPFLNFHWFFDKLDMTGSKAQLYNGIMLLATFFSCRLVWGTYQSVRVYQDVWAAVHHQSAAASIHLDALNNGTAAGLDAATGHSAAPIHSEMMRFAGDEYVPLWLAFTYLGSNIILNTLNFYWFGKMIETVRKRFQPPKEERRKLKASARSTANGKVKIDLDETDVRRRNVGKEEPVAIEAIS
;
A
#
# COMPACT_ATOMS: atom_id res chain seq x y z
N MET A 1 43.44 23.43 35.80
CA MET A 1 43.25 23.18 34.35
C MET A 1 41.78 22.94 34.13
N SER A 2 41.12 23.87 33.43
CA SER A 2 39.69 23.85 33.13
C SER A 2 39.36 22.58 32.34
N SER A 3 38.47 21.76 32.90
CA SER A 3 37.81 20.66 32.19
C SER A 3 37.00 21.25 31.04
N GLN A 4 37.50 21.10 29.81
CA GLN A 4 36.71 21.39 28.62
C GLN A 4 35.41 20.58 28.71
N GLU A 5 34.27 21.27 28.77
CA GLU A 5 32.95 20.64 28.67
C GLU A 5 32.85 19.90 27.35
N ILE A 6 32.96 18.57 27.41
CA ILE A 6 32.73 17.69 26.27
C ILE A 6 31.24 17.78 25.94
N LYS A 7 30.91 18.49 24.86
CA LYS A 7 29.53 18.63 24.40
C LYS A 7 28.96 17.25 24.04
N PRO A 8 27.85 16.80 24.63
CA PRO A 8 27.28 15.49 24.36
C PRO A 8 26.85 15.37 22.90
N THR A 9 27.01 14.17 22.33
CA THR A 9 26.59 13.87 20.94
C THR A 9 25.07 13.67 20.87
N LEU A 10 24.47 13.19 21.95
CA LEU A 10 23.03 13.04 22.12
C LEU A 10 22.67 13.24 23.60
N GLN A 11 21.57 13.94 23.87
CA GLN A 11 21.05 14.16 25.21
C GLN A 11 19.53 13.96 25.23
N LEU A 12 19.05 13.10 26.14
CA LEU A 12 17.64 12.82 26.36
C LEU A 12 17.27 13.32 27.75
N ASN A 13 16.47 14.38 27.84
CA ASN A 13 16.11 15.00 29.12
C ASN A 13 14.69 14.59 29.57
N GLY A 14 14.54 14.37 30.87
CA GLY A 14 13.26 14.19 31.56
C GLY A 14 12.50 12.95 31.13
N VAL A 15 13.19 11.85 30.78
CA VAL A 15 12.59 10.62 30.26
C VAL A 15 12.27 9.60 31.36
N TYR A 16 11.21 8.82 31.16
CA TYR A 16 11.00 7.59 31.91
C TYR A 16 11.90 6.49 31.35
N MET A 17 12.30 5.52 32.16
CA MET A 17 13.21 4.45 31.73
C MET A 17 12.75 3.09 32.22
N ALA A 18 12.95 2.06 31.39
CA ALA A 18 12.91 0.68 31.84
C ALA A 18 13.91 0.49 32.99
N SER A 19 13.60 -0.40 33.94
CA SER A 19 14.38 -0.66 35.18
C SER A 19 14.45 0.47 36.22
N LYS A 20 13.81 1.63 35.98
CA LYS A 20 13.73 2.74 36.95
C LYS A 20 12.33 2.85 37.57
N PRO A 21 12.19 3.47 38.76
CA PRO A 21 10.88 3.68 39.37
C PRO A 21 9.96 4.50 38.44
N PRO A 22 8.67 4.12 38.29
CA PRO A 22 7.76 4.71 37.29
C PRO A 22 7.42 6.18 37.55
N ASN A 23 7.70 6.69 38.75
CA ASN A 23 7.44 8.08 39.14
C ASN A 23 8.68 8.97 39.05
N THR A 24 9.81 8.44 38.58
CA THR A 24 11.08 9.16 38.43
C THR A 24 11.37 9.45 36.96
N ARG A 25 12.07 10.55 36.70
CA ARG A 25 12.52 10.95 35.37
C ARG A 25 14.04 11.07 35.37
N TRP A 26 14.65 10.84 34.23
CA TRP A 26 16.09 10.73 34.11
C TRP A 26 16.60 11.51 32.89
N ASP A 27 17.81 12.05 33.01
CA ASP A 27 18.56 12.65 31.92
C ASP A 27 19.67 11.68 31.50
N ILE A 28 19.74 11.39 30.20
CA ILE A 28 20.71 10.47 29.60
C ILE A 28 21.61 11.26 28.67
N CYS A 29 22.92 11.25 28.94
CA CYS A 29 23.92 11.84 28.05
C CYS A 29 24.72 10.75 27.36
N CYS A 30 24.81 10.85 26.03
CA CYS A 30 25.59 9.95 25.20
C CYS A 30 26.71 10.72 24.49
N HIS A 31 27.89 10.10 24.41
CA HIS A 31 29.06 10.63 23.71
C HIS A 31 29.91 9.50 23.16
N ASP A 32 30.43 9.66 21.94
CA ASP A 32 31.16 8.62 21.18
C ASP A 32 30.39 7.30 21.09
N GLY A 33 29.08 7.40 20.86
CA GLY A 33 28.20 6.25 20.72
C GLY A 33 27.97 5.41 21.98
N LYS A 34 28.39 5.91 23.14
CA LYS A 34 28.23 5.26 24.44
C LYS A 34 27.43 6.12 25.42
N ILE A 35 26.80 5.47 26.37
CA ILE A 35 26.14 6.11 27.51
C ILE A 35 27.22 6.63 28.46
N ARG A 36 27.23 7.94 28.74
CA ARG A 36 28.22 8.57 29.64
C ARG A 36 27.68 8.90 31.00
N SER A 37 26.41 9.28 31.10
CA SER A 37 25.75 9.54 32.39
C SER A 37 24.27 9.28 32.30
N ILE A 38 23.70 8.81 33.41
CA ILE A 38 22.26 8.71 33.66
C ILE A 38 22.05 9.30 35.06
N VAL A 39 21.35 10.42 35.14
CA VAL A 39 21.09 11.14 36.39
C VAL A 39 19.61 11.42 36.55
N GLU A 40 19.12 11.49 37.79
CA GLU A 40 17.73 11.85 38.04
C GLU A 40 17.50 13.31 37.60
N SER A 41 16.43 13.54 36.85
CA SER A 41 16.17 14.81 36.19
C SER A 41 15.63 15.84 37.18
N THR A 42 16.17 17.05 37.17
CA THR A 42 15.67 18.19 37.96
C THR A 42 14.75 19.12 37.16
N HIS A 43 14.40 18.76 35.92
CA HIS A 43 13.57 19.56 35.04
C HIS A 43 12.09 19.58 35.46
N ASP A 44 11.41 20.72 35.27
CA ASP A 44 9.99 20.85 35.60
C ASP A 44 9.13 19.94 34.71
N SER A 45 8.41 19.03 35.37
CA SER A 45 7.51 18.02 34.79
C SER A 45 6.47 18.55 33.81
N ASN A 46 6.13 19.84 33.87
CA ASN A 46 5.14 20.48 33.00
C ASN A 46 5.70 20.96 31.65
N SER A 47 7.02 21.00 31.48
CA SER A 47 7.68 21.58 30.29
C SER A 47 8.13 20.56 29.24
N ILE A 48 8.26 19.28 29.62
CA ILE A 48 8.81 18.20 28.77
C ILE A 48 7.73 17.13 28.55
N GLY A 49 7.44 16.82 27.28
CA GLY A 49 6.51 15.74 26.89
C GLY A 49 6.85 14.38 27.53
N THR A 50 5.90 13.46 27.57
CA THR A 50 6.15 12.12 28.15
C THR A 50 6.89 11.25 27.13
N ARG A 51 8.15 10.89 27.45
CA ARG A 51 8.96 9.93 26.70
C ARG A 51 9.40 8.78 27.60
N PHE A 52 9.49 7.57 27.04
CA PHE A 52 10.00 6.38 27.71
C PHE A 52 11.19 5.81 26.95
N VAL A 53 12.22 5.34 27.65
CA VAL A 53 13.43 4.76 27.04
C VAL A 53 13.60 3.32 27.49
N ALA A 54 13.88 2.44 26.53
CA ALA A 54 14.28 1.06 26.76
C ALA A 54 15.57 0.74 25.98
N PRO A 55 16.29 -0.33 26.33
CA PRO A 55 17.27 -0.93 25.42
C PRO A 55 16.62 -1.21 24.07
N GLY A 56 17.36 -0.97 22.98
CA GLY A 56 16.88 -1.22 21.63
C GLY A 56 16.41 -2.66 21.43
N LEU A 57 15.35 -2.84 20.64
CA LEU A 57 14.77 -4.14 20.37
C LEU A 57 15.74 -5.04 19.59
N CYS A 58 15.54 -6.34 19.69
CA CYS A 58 16.36 -7.34 19.04
C CYS A 58 15.49 -8.43 18.40
N HIS A 59 15.78 -8.78 17.15
CA HIS A 59 15.27 -10.02 16.54
C HIS A 59 16.25 -11.15 16.83
N PRO A 60 16.00 -12.05 17.79
CA PRO A 60 16.89 -13.20 18.00
C PRO A 60 16.79 -14.22 16.87
N HIS A 61 15.74 -14.12 16.03
CA HIS A 61 15.44 -15.07 14.98
C HIS A 61 14.52 -14.43 13.92
N ILE A 62 15.03 -14.20 12.72
CA ILE A 62 14.24 -13.66 11.60
C ILE A 62 14.79 -14.13 10.23
N HIS A 63 13.91 -14.46 9.28
CA HIS A 63 14.31 -14.83 7.91
C HIS A 63 14.37 -13.63 6.97
N LEU A 64 15.54 -13.39 6.39
CA LEU A 64 15.79 -12.23 5.52
C LEU A 64 15.55 -12.55 4.03
N ASP A 65 15.69 -13.82 3.66
CA ASP A 65 15.64 -14.31 2.29
C ASP A 65 14.22 -14.64 1.80
N LYS A 66 13.33 -15.04 2.70
CA LYS A 66 11.92 -15.38 2.42
C LYS A 66 10.90 -14.45 3.08
N CYS A 67 11.30 -13.24 3.50
CA CYS A 67 10.35 -12.22 3.94
C CYS A 67 9.51 -11.67 2.77
N PHE A 68 8.28 -11.27 3.05
CA PHE A 68 7.36 -10.57 2.14
C PHE A 68 7.08 -11.27 0.81
N LEU A 69 7.24 -12.59 0.71
CA LEU A 69 6.96 -13.32 -0.52
C LEU A 69 5.50 -13.12 -0.97
N LEU A 70 4.53 -13.17 -0.05
CA LEU A 70 3.11 -13.02 -0.40
C LEU A 70 2.72 -11.58 -0.76
N SER A 71 3.52 -10.59 -0.35
CA SER A 71 3.27 -9.17 -0.62
C SER A 71 4.05 -8.66 -1.83
N HIS A 72 5.05 -9.40 -2.28
CA HIS A 72 5.93 -8.97 -3.35
C HIS A 72 5.33 -9.32 -4.73
N PRO A 73 5.20 -8.36 -5.67
CA PRO A 73 4.49 -8.57 -6.94
C PRO A 73 4.99 -9.75 -7.78
N LYS A 74 6.29 -10.05 -7.73
CA LYS A 74 6.90 -11.19 -8.44
C LYS A 74 6.31 -12.55 -8.06
N TYR A 75 5.81 -12.68 -6.83
CA TYR A 75 5.31 -13.94 -6.27
C TYR A 75 3.80 -13.88 -6.02
N SER A 76 3.08 -12.93 -6.60
CA SER A 76 1.63 -12.76 -6.40
C SER A 76 0.79 -13.96 -6.84
N ASP A 77 1.37 -14.83 -7.67
CA ASP A 77 0.79 -16.12 -8.08
C ASP A 77 0.81 -17.18 -6.97
N LEU A 78 1.69 -17.06 -5.98
CA LEU A 78 1.82 -17.99 -4.86
C LEU A 78 0.81 -17.63 -3.76
N GLN A 79 -0.38 -18.22 -3.84
CA GLN A 79 -1.45 -18.02 -2.88
C GLN A 79 -1.64 -19.25 -1.99
N ILE A 80 -1.76 -19.04 -0.68
CA ILE A 80 -2.06 -20.10 0.29
C ILE A 80 -3.51 -20.56 0.11
N LYS A 81 -3.74 -21.87 0.04
CA LYS A 81 -5.09 -22.46 -0.05
C LYS A 81 -5.46 -23.29 1.17
N ARG A 82 -4.54 -24.13 1.66
CA ARG A 82 -4.76 -25.03 2.81
C ARG A 82 -4.18 -24.48 4.12
N GLY A 83 -3.07 -23.75 4.03
CA GLY A 83 -2.34 -23.14 5.14
C GLY A 83 -1.54 -24.13 5.98
N ASP A 84 -1.31 -25.36 5.52
CA ASP A 84 -0.54 -26.38 6.24
C ASP A 84 0.97 -26.32 5.94
N PHE A 85 1.76 -27.00 6.78
CA PHE A 85 3.22 -27.03 6.66
C PHE A 85 3.70 -27.56 5.29
N ALA A 86 3.04 -28.58 4.74
CA ALA A 86 3.42 -29.16 3.47
C ALA A 86 3.18 -28.18 2.30
N GLU A 87 2.08 -27.43 2.33
CA GLU A 87 1.83 -26.36 1.37
C GLU A 87 2.85 -25.23 1.53
N ALA A 88 3.19 -24.84 2.76
CA ALA A 88 4.18 -23.80 3.01
C ALA A 88 5.57 -24.16 2.46
N MET A 89 6.03 -25.41 2.66
CA MET A 89 7.25 -25.95 2.07
C MET A 89 7.20 -25.89 0.53
N LYS A 90 6.08 -26.30 -0.06
CA LYS A 90 5.88 -26.28 -1.51
C LYS A 90 5.96 -24.87 -2.08
N LEU A 91 5.17 -23.92 -1.55
CA LEU A 91 5.13 -22.53 -2.04
C LEU A 91 6.50 -21.85 -1.86
N THR A 92 7.17 -22.09 -0.75
CA THR A 92 8.52 -21.56 -0.51
C THR A 92 9.53 -22.13 -1.51
N SER A 93 9.45 -23.43 -1.84
CA SER A 93 10.30 -24.04 -2.86
C SER A 93 10.06 -23.46 -4.26
N GLU A 94 8.80 -23.21 -4.63
CA GLU A 94 8.42 -22.55 -5.88
C GLU A 94 8.89 -21.09 -5.94
N ALA A 95 8.92 -20.39 -4.81
CA ALA A 95 9.50 -19.05 -4.70
C ALA A 95 11.03 -19.09 -4.86
N LYS A 96 11.71 -19.98 -4.14
CA LYS A 96 13.18 -20.17 -4.15
C LYS A 96 13.72 -20.42 -5.55
N ALA A 97 13.04 -21.25 -6.34
CA ALA A 97 13.40 -21.52 -7.73
C ALA A 97 13.41 -20.28 -8.62
N ARG A 98 12.76 -19.19 -8.19
CA ARG A 98 12.68 -17.91 -8.89
C ARG A 98 13.51 -16.80 -8.24
N PHE A 99 14.26 -17.06 -7.15
CA PHE A 99 15.03 -16.03 -6.45
C PHE A 99 16.13 -15.44 -7.33
N GLU A 100 16.18 -14.12 -7.35
CA GLU A 100 17.23 -13.31 -7.97
C GLU A 100 17.77 -12.29 -6.96
N HIS A 101 18.99 -11.80 -7.23
CA HIS A 101 19.68 -10.90 -6.32
C HIS A 101 18.85 -9.65 -5.99
N ASP A 102 18.24 -9.02 -7.00
CA ASP A 102 17.52 -7.77 -6.83
C ASP A 102 16.28 -7.92 -5.93
N ASP A 103 15.52 -9.02 -6.06
CA ASP A 103 14.33 -9.24 -5.21
C ASP A 103 14.69 -9.60 -3.77
N LEU A 104 15.81 -10.33 -3.58
CA LEU A 104 16.35 -10.63 -2.26
C LEU A 104 16.82 -9.35 -1.55
N MET A 105 17.50 -8.47 -2.28
CA MET A 105 17.92 -7.16 -1.78
C MET A 105 16.72 -6.28 -1.43
N GLU A 106 15.71 -6.21 -2.31
CA GLU A 106 14.50 -5.38 -2.10
C GLU A 106 13.73 -5.81 -0.85
N ARG A 107 13.37 -7.11 -0.75
CA ARG A 107 12.59 -7.62 0.39
C ARG A 107 13.40 -7.58 1.69
N GLY A 108 14.69 -7.94 1.64
CA GLY A 108 15.56 -7.90 2.80
C GLY A 108 15.80 -6.47 3.31
N GLN A 109 15.99 -5.51 2.41
CA GLN A 109 16.10 -4.09 2.75
C GLN A 109 14.82 -3.58 3.43
N ALA A 110 13.65 -3.86 2.86
CA ALA A 110 12.38 -3.46 3.47
C ALA A 110 12.22 -4.01 4.90
N LEU A 111 12.61 -5.27 5.12
CA LEU A 111 12.51 -5.92 6.43
C LEU A 111 13.39 -5.22 7.47
N ILE A 112 14.64 -4.91 7.10
CA ILE A 112 15.60 -4.24 7.99
C ILE A 112 15.12 -2.81 8.29
N GLU A 113 14.70 -2.06 7.27
CA GLU A 113 14.22 -0.69 7.44
C GLU A 113 12.97 -0.62 8.33
N GLU A 114 11.99 -1.50 8.13
CA GLU A 114 10.82 -1.58 8.99
C GLU A 114 11.18 -1.96 10.43
N SER A 115 12.06 -2.95 10.60
CA SER A 115 12.55 -3.36 11.91
C SER A 115 13.23 -2.19 12.64
N VAL A 116 14.13 -1.46 11.97
CA VAL A 116 14.81 -0.30 12.55
C VAL A 116 13.81 0.78 12.94
N LYS A 117 12.77 1.05 12.13
CA LYS A 117 11.70 2.00 12.49
C LYS A 117 10.95 1.61 13.76
N PHE A 118 10.82 0.32 14.05
CA PHE A 118 10.17 -0.19 15.26
C PHE A 118 11.05 -0.15 16.53
N GLY A 119 12.33 0.21 16.43
CA GLY A 119 13.25 0.21 17.57
C GLY A 119 14.33 -0.87 17.50
N VAL A 120 14.42 -1.65 16.42
CA VAL A 120 15.38 -2.76 16.33
C VAL A 120 16.78 -2.23 16.07
N THR A 121 17.71 -2.69 16.90
CA THR A 121 19.14 -2.35 16.83
C THR A 121 20.01 -3.55 16.51
N HIS A 122 19.49 -4.76 16.75
CA HIS A 122 20.22 -6.01 16.58
C HIS A 122 19.31 -7.08 15.98
N MET A 123 19.84 -7.93 15.10
CA MET A 123 19.11 -9.07 14.58
C MET A 123 20.03 -10.25 14.24
N ARG A 124 19.53 -11.47 14.42
CA ARG A 124 20.07 -12.67 13.77
C ARG A 124 19.20 -13.01 12.57
N ALA A 125 19.77 -12.80 11.39
CA ALA A 125 19.11 -12.93 10.10
C ALA A 125 19.50 -14.26 9.43
N PHE A 126 18.50 -15.11 9.18
CA PHE A 126 18.65 -16.38 8.50
C PHE A 126 18.62 -16.17 6.99
N VAL A 127 19.53 -16.87 6.30
CA VAL A 127 19.60 -16.94 4.84
C VAL A 127 19.84 -18.37 4.41
N GLU A 128 18.96 -18.90 3.57
CA GLU A 128 19.01 -20.30 3.12
C GLU A 128 20.16 -20.52 2.12
N VAL A 129 20.84 -21.66 2.27
CA VAL A 129 21.86 -22.13 1.35
C VAL A 129 21.57 -23.58 1.01
N ASP A 130 21.29 -23.84 -0.26
CA ASP A 130 20.93 -25.17 -0.78
C ASP A 130 21.24 -25.27 -2.29
N PRO A 131 21.14 -26.46 -2.90
CA PRO A 131 21.43 -26.63 -4.32
C PRO A 131 20.54 -25.83 -5.29
N ALA A 132 19.35 -25.38 -4.89
CA ALA A 132 18.44 -24.62 -5.74
C ALA A 132 18.80 -23.12 -5.76
N VAL A 133 19.07 -22.52 -4.60
CA VAL A 133 19.43 -21.08 -4.51
C VAL A 133 20.94 -20.82 -4.55
N GLY A 134 21.75 -21.85 -4.31
CA GLY A 134 23.21 -21.73 -4.21
C GLY A 134 23.60 -20.76 -3.10
N MET A 135 24.36 -19.72 -3.46
CA MET A 135 24.81 -18.67 -2.53
C MET A 135 24.01 -17.37 -2.62
N LYS A 136 22.97 -17.30 -3.47
CA LYS A 136 22.27 -16.04 -3.78
C LYS A 136 21.73 -15.34 -2.51
N CYS A 137 21.07 -16.08 -1.62
CA CYS A 137 20.52 -15.55 -0.37
C CYS A 137 21.63 -15.06 0.57
N LEU A 138 22.74 -15.81 0.68
CA LEU A 138 23.89 -15.40 1.48
C LEU A 138 24.57 -14.15 0.93
N ASP A 139 24.74 -14.06 -0.39
CA ASP A 139 25.32 -12.90 -1.05
C ASP A 139 24.51 -11.63 -0.76
N ALA A 140 23.18 -11.71 -0.88
CA ALA A 140 22.27 -10.62 -0.55
C ALA A 140 22.32 -10.26 0.95
N GLY A 141 22.28 -11.26 1.84
CA GLY A 141 22.36 -11.03 3.29
C GLY A 141 23.65 -10.35 3.73
N LEU A 142 24.80 -10.75 3.18
CA LEU A 142 26.10 -10.11 3.46
C LEU A 142 26.17 -8.68 2.91
N ALA A 143 25.59 -8.43 1.74
CA ALA A 143 25.49 -7.09 1.17
C ALA A 143 24.65 -6.16 2.06
N LEU A 144 23.48 -6.63 2.51
CA LEU A 144 22.60 -5.91 3.44
C LEU A 144 23.27 -5.67 4.80
N LYS A 145 23.96 -6.67 5.38
CA LYS A 145 24.76 -6.51 6.60
C LYS A 145 25.75 -5.34 6.47
N LYS A 146 26.44 -5.24 5.33
CA LYS A 146 27.37 -4.14 5.08
C LYS A 146 26.63 -2.80 4.96
N GLN A 147 25.55 -2.76 4.18
CA GLN A 147 24.75 -1.56 3.92
C GLN A 147 24.16 -0.94 5.20
N PHE A 148 23.70 -1.77 6.14
CA PHE A 148 23.02 -1.33 7.37
C PHE A 148 23.93 -1.31 8.61
N SER A 149 25.24 -1.49 8.45
CA SER A 149 26.20 -1.58 9.57
C SER A 149 26.24 -0.35 10.49
N ASP A 150 25.82 0.82 10.00
CA ASP A 150 25.73 2.06 10.77
C ASP A 150 24.40 2.25 11.53
N THR A 151 23.41 1.39 11.31
CA THR A 151 22.04 1.54 11.85
C THR A 151 21.54 0.30 12.58
N CYS A 152 22.03 -0.89 12.22
CA CYS A 152 21.66 -2.14 12.88
C CYS A 152 22.81 -3.16 12.81
N TYR A 153 23.04 -3.87 13.91
CA TYR A 153 23.89 -5.05 13.92
C TYR A 153 23.15 -6.26 13.37
N ILE A 154 23.62 -6.78 12.23
CA ILE A 154 23.01 -7.95 11.57
C ILE A 154 23.95 -9.14 11.68
N GLN A 155 23.60 -10.15 12.47
CA GLN A 155 24.30 -11.43 12.57
C GLN A 155 23.76 -12.40 11.52
N ILE A 156 24.58 -12.80 10.54
CA ILE A 156 24.14 -13.68 9.45
C ILE A 156 24.22 -15.15 9.87
N CYS A 157 23.09 -15.84 9.75
CA CYS A 157 22.93 -17.27 9.95
C CYS A 157 22.75 -17.97 8.60
N VAL A 158 23.76 -18.75 8.20
CA VAL A 158 23.62 -19.68 7.07
C VAL A 158 22.73 -20.82 7.50
N PHE A 159 21.66 -21.07 6.75
CA PHE A 159 20.60 -21.96 7.17
C PHE A 159 20.31 -23.06 6.16
N ALA A 160 20.28 -24.30 6.65
CA ALA A 160 19.79 -25.45 5.89
C ALA A 160 18.32 -25.70 6.23
N GLN A 161 17.41 -25.27 5.35
CA GLN A 161 15.97 -25.52 5.48
C GLN A 161 15.58 -26.93 5.01
N ASP A 162 16.25 -27.41 3.96
CA ASP A 162 16.09 -28.74 3.36
C ASP A 162 17.05 -29.77 4.01
N PRO A 163 16.78 -31.09 3.89
CA PRO A 163 17.60 -32.11 4.53
C PRO A 163 19.07 -32.05 4.12
N ILE A 164 19.97 -32.21 5.09
CA ILE A 164 21.41 -32.25 4.87
C ILE A 164 21.83 -33.63 4.40
N PHE A 165 21.25 -34.72 4.93
CA PHE A 165 21.71 -36.09 4.69
C PHE A 165 20.72 -36.94 3.88
N SER A 166 19.41 -36.82 4.10
CA SER A 166 18.40 -37.54 3.32
C SER A 166 18.07 -36.91 1.96
N GLY A 167 18.69 -35.77 1.63
CA GLY A 167 18.54 -35.09 0.35
C GLY A 167 19.13 -35.87 -0.85
N LYS A 168 18.88 -35.36 -2.07
CA LYS A 168 19.37 -35.96 -3.32
C LYS A 168 20.88 -36.24 -3.29
N ASN A 169 21.30 -37.38 -3.84
CA ASN A 169 22.70 -37.85 -3.86
C ASN A 169 23.34 -37.95 -2.46
N GLY A 170 22.55 -38.33 -1.43
CA GLY A 170 23.03 -38.52 -0.06
C GLY A 170 23.59 -37.24 0.57
N GLY A 171 23.05 -36.08 0.20
CA GLY A 171 23.42 -34.81 0.82
C GLY A 171 24.73 -34.16 0.37
N GLY A 172 25.55 -34.84 -0.44
CA GLY A 172 26.92 -34.38 -0.74
C GLY A 172 27.01 -32.98 -1.36
N GLY A 173 26.00 -32.56 -2.15
CA GLY A 173 25.91 -31.19 -2.68
C GLY A 173 25.62 -30.14 -1.60
N MET A 174 24.65 -30.42 -0.73
CA MET A 174 24.26 -29.57 0.39
C MET A 174 25.42 -29.37 1.37
N ILE A 175 26.07 -30.46 1.78
CA ILE A 175 27.21 -30.46 2.70
C ILE A 175 28.35 -29.56 2.19
N ARG A 176 28.70 -29.67 0.89
CA ARG A 176 29.75 -28.83 0.30
C ARG A 176 29.37 -27.35 0.28
N LEU A 177 28.12 -27.03 -0.07
CA LEU A 177 27.62 -25.65 -0.08
C LEU A 177 27.63 -25.05 1.32
N LEU A 178 27.02 -25.73 2.30
CA LEU A 178 26.95 -25.25 3.68
C LEU A 178 28.34 -25.09 4.31
N ASN A 179 29.27 -26.04 4.11
CA ASN A 179 30.63 -25.88 4.62
C ASN A 179 31.38 -24.70 3.97
N SER A 180 31.14 -24.45 2.67
CA SER A 180 31.72 -23.29 1.98
C SER A 180 31.11 -21.98 2.46
N ALA A 181 29.79 -21.96 2.69
CA ALA A 181 29.06 -20.82 3.22
C ALA A 181 29.49 -20.49 4.67
N ALA A 182 29.63 -21.51 5.52
CA ALA A 182 30.10 -21.37 6.90
C ALA A 182 31.52 -20.76 6.99
N ALA A 183 32.38 -21.04 5.99
CA ALA A 183 33.73 -20.48 5.93
C ALA A 183 33.77 -19.02 5.44
N ARG A 184 32.62 -18.44 5.03
CA ARG A 184 32.60 -17.15 4.34
C ARG A 184 32.72 -15.99 5.34
N PRO A 185 33.58 -14.99 5.09
CA PRO A 185 33.69 -13.82 5.96
C PRO A 185 32.34 -13.10 6.14
N GLY A 186 32.00 -12.78 7.38
CA GLY A 186 30.74 -12.13 7.76
C GLY A 186 29.61 -13.09 8.13
N VAL A 187 29.78 -14.40 7.94
CA VAL A 187 28.91 -15.43 8.53
C VAL A 187 29.34 -15.66 9.98
N GLU A 188 28.36 -15.73 10.88
CA GLU A 188 28.60 -15.86 12.32
C GLU A 188 27.85 -17.04 12.94
N VAL A 189 26.86 -17.59 12.24
CA VAL A 189 26.00 -18.67 12.74
C VAL A 189 25.77 -19.69 11.64
N LEU A 190 25.75 -20.97 12.02
CA LEU A 190 25.28 -22.05 11.18
C LEU A 190 24.02 -22.65 11.80
N GLY A 191 22.97 -22.81 11.01
CA GLY A 191 21.72 -23.40 11.44
C GLY A 191 21.22 -24.50 10.51
N SER A 192 20.37 -25.36 11.06
CA SER A 192 19.75 -26.47 10.32
C SER A 192 18.40 -26.88 10.91
N THR A 193 17.66 -27.71 10.18
CA THR A 193 16.35 -28.29 10.52
C THR A 193 16.44 -29.82 10.68
N PRO A 194 16.88 -30.39 11.81
CA PRO A 194 16.99 -31.84 11.93
C PRO A 194 15.69 -32.61 11.64
N TYR A 195 14.53 -32.07 12.00
CA TYR A 195 13.24 -32.76 11.81
C TYR A 195 12.80 -32.94 10.34
N VAL A 196 13.48 -32.34 9.36
CA VAL A 196 13.16 -32.60 7.94
C VAL A 196 13.88 -33.84 7.39
N GLU A 197 14.81 -34.43 8.14
CA GLU A 197 15.47 -35.67 7.72
C GLU A 197 14.53 -36.88 7.87
N ASP A 198 14.66 -37.84 6.95
CA ASP A 198 13.74 -38.97 6.82
C ASP A 198 13.79 -39.97 8.00
N THR A 199 14.91 -40.02 8.72
CA THR A 199 15.16 -40.99 9.78
C THR A 199 15.79 -40.32 10.99
N LYS A 200 15.53 -40.86 12.20
CA LYS A 200 16.12 -40.36 13.45
C LYS A 200 17.65 -40.34 13.38
N GLU A 201 18.26 -41.37 12.81
CA GLU A 201 19.70 -41.48 12.64
C GLU A 201 20.26 -40.32 11.80
N HIS A 202 19.56 -39.91 10.73
CA HIS A 202 19.93 -38.74 9.94
C HIS A 202 19.67 -37.43 10.69
N GLN A 203 18.63 -37.32 11.52
CA GLN A 203 18.42 -36.14 12.39
C GLN A 203 19.61 -35.96 13.36
N GLU A 204 20.06 -37.04 13.99
CA GLU A 204 21.24 -37.00 14.85
C GLU A 204 22.50 -36.68 14.05
N GLN A 205 22.64 -37.23 12.84
CA GLN A 205 23.78 -36.93 11.97
C GLN A 205 23.81 -35.46 11.57
N ASN A 206 22.65 -34.85 11.31
CA ASN A 206 22.46 -33.42 11.07
C ASN A 206 22.98 -32.60 12.25
N ILE A 207 22.52 -32.90 13.47
CA ILE A 207 22.99 -32.23 14.71
C ILE A 207 24.50 -32.37 14.86
N ARG A 208 25.04 -33.59 14.77
CA ARG A 208 26.47 -33.88 14.89
C ARG A 208 27.29 -33.05 13.91
N TRP A 209 26.91 -33.08 12.64
CA TRP A 209 27.62 -32.39 11.58
C TRP A 209 27.57 -30.87 11.74
N THR A 210 26.38 -30.30 11.97
CA THR A 210 26.19 -28.86 12.14
C THR A 210 27.01 -28.33 13.32
N THR A 211 26.98 -29.02 14.48
CA THR A 211 27.79 -28.64 15.64
C THR A 211 29.29 -28.72 15.34
N MET A 212 29.77 -29.79 14.70
CA MET A 212 31.19 -29.92 14.34
C MET A 212 31.66 -28.82 13.39
N ILE A 213 30.89 -28.51 12.35
CA ILE A 213 31.25 -27.49 11.36
C ILE A 213 31.21 -26.09 11.96
N ALA A 214 30.19 -25.78 12.76
CA ALA A 214 30.12 -24.51 13.45
C ALA A 214 31.30 -24.31 14.40
N LYS A 215 31.66 -25.34 15.19
CA LYS A 215 32.85 -25.29 16.06
C LYS A 215 34.12 -25.08 15.25
N LYS A 216 34.31 -25.82 14.16
CA LYS A 216 35.48 -25.73 13.28
C LYS A 216 35.71 -24.31 12.77
N HIS A 217 34.64 -23.60 12.40
CA HIS A 217 34.71 -22.23 11.88
C HIS A 217 34.53 -21.15 12.96
N GLY A 218 34.38 -21.54 14.23
CA GLY A 218 34.14 -20.61 15.33
C GLY A 218 32.84 -19.83 15.16
N LEU A 219 31.74 -20.51 14.83
CA LEU A 219 30.40 -19.96 14.65
C LEU A 219 29.47 -20.31 15.82
N HIS A 220 28.42 -19.52 16.01
CA HIS A 220 27.27 -19.91 16.83
C HIS A 220 26.47 -21.01 16.11
N VAL A 221 25.58 -21.68 16.86
CA VAL A 221 24.64 -22.65 16.28
C VAL A 221 23.20 -22.26 16.57
N ASP A 222 22.32 -22.47 15.60
CA ASP A 222 20.89 -22.21 15.73
C ASP A 222 20.07 -23.32 15.06
N PHE A 223 19.42 -24.17 15.86
CA PHE A 223 18.63 -25.29 15.35
C PHE A 223 17.15 -24.94 15.36
N HIS A 224 16.49 -25.20 14.23
CA HIS A 224 15.04 -25.39 14.22
C HIS A 224 14.76 -26.83 14.64
N LEU A 225 14.15 -27.03 15.80
CA LEU A 225 14.04 -28.37 16.40
C LEU A 225 12.62 -28.71 16.85
N ASP A 226 12.30 -30.00 16.83
CA ASP A 226 11.08 -30.60 17.37
C ASP A 226 9.77 -29.89 16.99
N TYR A 227 9.60 -29.59 15.69
CA TYR A 227 8.46 -28.84 15.14
C TYR A 227 7.23 -29.72 14.89
N ASN A 228 6.67 -30.28 15.97
CA ASN A 228 5.44 -31.07 15.98
C ASN A 228 4.74 -30.99 17.35
N LEU A 229 3.60 -31.68 17.50
CA LEU A 229 2.87 -31.87 18.76
C LEU A 229 2.48 -33.34 18.99
N ASP A 230 3.34 -34.29 18.58
CA ASP A 230 3.07 -35.73 18.78
C ASP A 230 3.70 -36.23 20.09
N PRO A 231 2.92 -36.60 21.12
CA PRO A 231 3.46 -37.08 22.38
C PRO A 231 4.30 -38.37 22.25
N LYS A 232 4.16 -39.12 21.16
CA LYS A 232 4.94 -40.35 20.91
C LYS A 232 6.35 -40.07 20.39
N GLU A 233 6.56 -38.92 19.77
CA GLU A 233 7.86 -38.51 19.26
C GLU A 233 8.75 -37.98 20.41
N SER A 234 9.98 -38.49 20.49
CA SER A 234 10.97 -38.04 21.47
C SER A 234 11.66 -36.76 21.00
N SER A 235 11.91 -35.82 21.90
CA SER A 235 12.69 -34.61 21.60
C SER A 235 14.13 -34.93 21.22
N MET A 236 14.68 -34.16 20.27
CA MET A 236 16.08 -34.22 19.87
C MET A 236 17.00 -33.30 20.69
N VAL A 237 16.47 -32.52 21.63
CA VAL A 237 17.27 -31.64 22.51
C VAL A 237 18.37 -32.41 23.26
N PRO A 238 18.12 -33.60 23.86
CA PRO A 238 19.17 -34.36 24.53
C PRO A 238 20.35 -34.72 23.61
N CYS A 239 20.08 -35.04 22.33
CA CYS A 239 21.12 -35.30 21.34
C CYS A 239 22.01 -34.07 21.10
N VAL A 240 21.41 -32.88 21.03
CA VAL A 240 22.16 -31.62 20.94
C VAL A 240 23.06 -31.45 22.17
N LEU A 241 22.52 -31.62 23.38
CA LEU A 241 23.29 -31.45 24.62
C LEU A 241 24.44 -32.46 24.72
N GLU A 242 24.22 -33.72 24.38
CA GLU A 242 25.26 -34.74 24.33
C GLU A 242 26.37 -34.36 23.35
N GLN A 243 26.00 -33.95 22.14
CA GLN A 243 26.96 -33.57 21.12
C GLN A 243 27.77 -32.33 21.53
N LEU A 244 27.16 -31.32 22.16
CA LEU A 244 27.87 -30.15 22.67
C LEU A 244 28.92 -30.53 23.72
N ARG A 245 28.60 -31.48 24.62
CA ARG A 245 29.57 -31.96 25.61
C ARG A 245 30.70 -32.76 24.95
N LYS A 246 30.36 -33.66 24.02
CA LYS A 246 31.34 -34.44 23.25
C LYS A 246 32.31 -33.54 22.50
N GLU A 247 31.79 -32.48 21.89
CA GLU A 247 32.58 -31.49 21.18
C GLU A 247 33.22 -30.44 22.11
N GLN A 248 33.11 -30.54 23.44
CA GLN A 248 33.67 -29.55 24.37
C GLN A 248 33.33 -28.11 23.93
N TRP A 249 32.04 -27.85 23.71
CA TRP A 249 31.57 -26.60 23.15
C TRP A 249 32.08 -25.38 23.95
N PRO A 250 32.56 -24.29 23.28
CA PRO A 250 33.16 -23.16 23.97
C PRO A 250 32.11 -22.34 24.74
N SER A 251 31.92 -22.74 26.00
CA SER A 251 30.81 -22.32 26.86
C SER A 251 31.21 -21.24 27.87
N THR A 252 32.51 -20.95 27.99
CA THR A 252 33.05 -19.96 28.94
C THR A 252 32.71 -18.55 28.49
N ARG A 253 31.79 -17.86 29.18
CA ARG A 253 31.43 -16.47 28.84
C ARG A 253 32.62 -15.52 29.06
N GLY A 254 32.71 -14.50 28.21
CA GLY A 254 33.73 -13.44 28.31
C GLY A 254 35.04 -13.77 27.59
N THR A 255 35.20 -14.98 27.07
CA THR A 255 36.31 -15.34 26.18
C THR A 255 35.93 -15.07 24.72
N SER A 256 36.93 -14.86 23.85
CA SER A 256 36.71 -14.58 22.43
C SER A 256 36.15 -15.78 21.64
N ASP A 257 36.35 -16.99 22.15
CA ASP A 257 35.88 -18.25 21.57
C ASP A 257 34.46 -18.64 22.02
N PHE A 258 33.86 -17.94 22.99
CA PHE A 258 32.50 -18.22 23.47
C PHE A 258 31.48 -18.29 22.33
N ARG A 259 30.69 -19.35 22.24
CA ARG A 259 29.60 -19.48 21.24
C ARG A 259 28.31 -19.92 21.88
N THR A 260 27.22 -19.27 21.49
CA THR A 260 25.86 -19.62 21.93
C THR A 260 25.24 -20.71 21.05
N VAL A 261 24.30 -21.42 21.65
CA VAL A 261 23.44 -22.40 20.97
C VAL A 261 22.00 -21.96 21.16
N VAL A 262 21.28 -21.80 20.06
CA VAL A 262 19.85 -21.47 20.08
C VAL A 262 19.05 -22.68 19.60
N LEU A 263 17.96 -22.95 20.31
CA LEU A 263 16.94 -23.93 19.96
C LEU A 263 15.66 -23.17 19.67
N GLY A 264 15.37 -23.00 18.38
CA GLY A 264 14.16 -22.34 17.88
C GLY A 264 12.99 -23.31 17.78
N HIS A 265 11.78 -22.78 17.94
CA HIS A 265 10.51 -23.52 17.95
C HIS A 265 10.37 -24.46 19.15
N CYS A 266 10.94 -25.67 19.09
CA CYS A 266 10.79 -26.72 20.09
C CYS A 266 9.33 -26.95 20.53
N THR A 267 8.37 -26.89 19.60
CA THR A 267 6.93 -26.90 19.91
C THR A 267 6.52 -28.21 20.59
N ARG A 268 7.19 -29.33 20.31
CA ARG A 268 6.94 -30.60 20.99
C ARG A 268 7.13 -30.53 22.50
N LEU A 269 8.04 -29.68 22.98
CA LEU A 269 8.32 -29.54 24.41
C LEU A 269 7.17 -28.86 25.15
N THR A 270 6.17 -28.27 24.47
CA THR A 270 4.97 -27.78 25.15
C THR A 270 4.17 -28.88 25.84
N LEU A 271 4.42 -30.14 25.50
CA LEU A 271 3.81 -31.31 26.12
C LEU A 271 4.62 -31.86 27.31
N PHE A 272 5.78 -31.27 27.64
CA PHE A 272 6.58 -31.70 28.79
C PHE A 272 5.84 -31.40 30.10
N SER A 273 5.91 -32.37 31.02
CA SER A 273 5.60 -32.22 32.42
C SER A 273 6.61 -31.31 33.14
N GLY A 274 6.24 -30.81 34.32
CA GLY A 274 7.15 -29.99 35.12
C GLY A 274 8.45 -30.71 35.53
N SER A 275 8.41 -32.03 35.74
CA SER A 275 9.60 -32.83 36.01
C SER A 275 10.53 -32.91 34.80
N GLU A 276 9.99 -33.12 33.60
CA GLU A 276 10.80 -33.16 32.37
C GLU A 276 11.50 -31.83 32.12
N TRP A 277 10.85 -30.70 32.39
CA TRP A 277 11.51 -29.38 32.31
C TRP A 277 12.63 -29.19 33.33
N LEU A 278 12.44 -29.64 34.58
CA LEU A 278 13.46 -29.56 35.62
C LEU A 278 14.66 -30.47 35.30
N ASP A 279 14.40 -31.65 34.76
CA ASP A 279 15.46 -32.57 34.35
C ASP A 279 16.21 -32.02 33.13
N LEU A 280 15.50 -31.46 32.15
CA LEU A 280 16.14 -30.75 31.03
C LEU A 280 17.01 -29.58 31.52
N ARG A 281 16.55 -28.80 32.51
CA ARG A 281 17.37 -27.74 33.11
C ARG A 281 18.65 -28.28 33.73
N LYS A 282 18.58 -29.40 34.47
CA LYS A 282 19.76 -30.04 35.06
C LYS A 282 20.71 -30.52 33.98
N GLU A 283 20.19 -31.17 32.94
CA GLU A 283 20.98 -31.64 31.81
C GLU A 283 21.71 -30.48 31.12
N ILE A 284 21.03 -29.37 30.81
CA ILE A 284 21.67 -28.20 30.19
C ILE A 284 22.88 -27.72 31.00
N GLY A 285 22.79 -27.73 32.34
CA GLY A 285 23.91 -27.35 33.21
C GLY A 285 24.38 -25.91 32.94
N ASP A 286 25.66 -25.77 32.56
CA ASP A 286 26.31 -24.51 32.18
C ASP A 286 26.44 -24.29 30.65
N LEU A 287 25.88 -25.19 29.83
CA LEU A 287 25.91 -25.02 28.38
C LEU A 287 25.16 -23.72 27.98
N PRO A 288 25.64 -22.98 26.98
CA PRO A 288 25.08 -21.68 26.58
C PRO A 288 23.86 -21.83 25.67
N VAL A 289 22.92 -22.68 26.10
CA VAL A 289 21.69 -23.02 25.37
C VAL A 289 20.60 -22.00 25.69
N SER A 290 19.94 -21.50 24.66
CA SER A 290 18.81 -20.58 24.77
C SER A 290 17.64 -21.08 23.93
N PHE A 291 16.43 -21.02 24.48
CA PHE A 291 15.21 -21.32 23.74
C PHE A 291 14.64 -20.04 23.13
N VAL A 292 14.28 -20.07 21.86
CA VAL A 292 13.60 -18.94 21.20
C VAL A 292 12.24 -19.42 20.72
N GLY A 293 11.18 -18.96 21.41
CA GLY A 293 9.79 -19.22 21.01
C GLY A 293 9.38 -18.30 19.87
N LEU A 294 8.63 -18.81 18.90
CA LEU A 294 8.29 -18.11 17.66
C LEU A 294 6.75 -18.06 17.48
N PRO A 295 6.02 -17.40 18.41
CA PRO A 295 4.59 -17.60 18.61
C PRO A 295 3.74 -17.28 17.38
N THR A 296 4.11 -16.31 16.55
CA THR A 296 3.37 -15.98 15.32
C THR A 296 3.38 -17.13 14.32
N SER A 297 4.54 -17.78 14.12
CA SER A 297 4.67 -18.95 13.26
C SER A 297 4.09 -20.20 13.92
N ASP A 298 4.42 -20.42 15.19
CA ASP A 298 4.02 -21.59 15.95
C ASP A 298 2.49 -21.71 16.04
N LEU A 299 1.80 -20.62 16.43
CA LEU A 299 0.33 -20.62 16.54
C LEU A 299 -0.37 -20.86 15.21
N PHE A 300 0.25 -20.45 14.10
CA PHE A 300 -0.32 -20.64 12.76
C PHE A 300 -0.14 -22.08 12.25
N MET A 301 0.99 -22.69 12.60
CA MET A 301 1.40 -24.01 12.08
C MET A 301 0.98 -25.16 13.00
N MET A 302 0.88 -24.93 14.30
CA MET A 302 0.58 -25.93 15.32
C MET A 302 -0.88 -25.83 15.81
N GLY A 303 -1.35 -26.87 16.50
CA GLY A 303 -2.67 -26.86 17.15
C GLY A 303 -3.85 -26.75 16.17
N ARG A 304 -3.63 -27.07 14.89
CA ARG A 304 -4.67 -27.04 13.85
C ARG A 304 -5.77 -28.08 14.17
N PRO A 305 -7.05 -27.75 13.93
CA PRO A 305 -8.13 -28.72 14.13
C PRO A 305 -7.97 -29.89 13.16
N GLN A 306 -8.02 -31.12 13.69
CA GLN A 306 -8.04 -32.32 12.85
C GLN A 306 -9.45 -32.57 12.32
N GLU A 307 -9.57 -32.97 11.05
CA GLU A 307 -10.85 -33.37 10.47
C GLU A 307 -11.44 -34.55 11.26
N GLY A 308 -12.68 -34.41 11.74
CA GLY A 308 -13.40 -35.47 12.45
C GLY A 308 -13.14 -35.58 13.96
N PHE A 309 -12.37 -34.68 14.57
CA PHE A 309 -12.20 -34.61 16.02
C PHE A 309 -12.94 -33.41 16.63
N ASP A 310 -13.67 -33.65 17.72
CA ASP A 310 -14.34 -32.59 18.48
C ASP A 310 -13.32 -31.59 19.04
N SER A 311 -13.68 -30.31 19.03
CA SER A 311 -12.85 -29.14 19.41
C SER A 311 -12.27 -29.11 20.84
N GLY A 312 -12.43 -30.18 21.62
CA GLY A 312 -11.99 -30.27 23.02
C GLY A 312 -10.50 -30.52 23.15
N GLU A 313 -9.82 -29.64 23.89
CA GLU A 313 -8.42 -29.75 24.34
C GLU A 313 -7.33 -29.63 23.26
N ARG A 314 -7.17 -28.41 22.72
CA ARG A 314 -6.02 -28.06 21.87
C ARG A 314 -4.98 -27.27 22.65
N VAL A 315 -3.73 -27.71 22.61
CA VAL A 315 -2.60 -26.91 23.10
C VAL A 315 -2.31 -25.76 22.13
N ARG A 316 -1.87 -24.61 22.66
CA ARG A 316 -1.53 -23.43 21.84
C ARG A 316 -0.42 -23.72 20.83
N GLY A 317 0.51 -24.62 21.15
CA GLY A 317 1.54 -25.09 20.21
C GLY A 317 2.76 -24.19 20.10
N THR A 318 2.98 -23.27 21.05
CA THR A 318 4.21 -22.46 21.19
C THR A 318 4.77 -22.56 22.60
N LEU A 319 6.09 -22.43 22.77
CA LEU A 319 6.75 -22.50 24.07
C LEU A 319 6.20 -21.46 25.06
N GLN A 320 5.98 -21.88 26.29
CA GLN A 320 5.53 -21.02 27.41
C GLN A 320 6.71 -20.21 27.98
N ILE A 321 7.24 -19.26 27.20
CA ILE A 321 8.52 -18.58 27.49
C ILE A 321 8.58 -17.97 28.90
N PRO A 322 7.58 -17.21 29.40
CA PRO A 322 7.62 -16.69 30.77
C PRO A 322 7.73 -17.80 31.83
N GLN A 323 7.05 -18.93 31.62
CA GLN A 323 7.10 -20.08 32.51
C GLN A 323 8.47 -20.74 32.52
N LEU A 324 9.08 -20.95 31.33
CA LEU A 324 10.42 -21.52 31.21
C LEU A 324 11.46 -20.74 32.02
N ILE A 325 11.33 -19.41 32.00
CA ILE A 325 12.22 -18.51 32.72
C ILE A 325 11.93 -18.54 34.22
N LYS A 326 10.67 -18.32 34.61
CA LYS A 326 10.29 -18.12 36.02
C LYS A 326 10.33 -19.39 36.85
N GLN A 327 9.85 -20.51 36.29
CA GLN A 327 9.69 -21.75 37.05
C GLN A 327 10.89 -22.69 36.89
N TYR A 328 11.50 -22.74 35.71
CA TYR A 328 12.55 -23.71 35.40
C TYR A 328 13.94 -23.07 35.26
N GLY A 329 14.05 -21.74 35.32
CA GLY A 329 15.34 -21.04 35.26
C GLY A 329 16.09 -21.25 33.95
N LEU A 330 15.37 -21.49 32.85
CA LEU A 330 15.94 -21.66 31.51
C LEU A 330 16.23 -20.30 30.86
N ASN A 331 17.24 -20.24 29.99
CA ASN A 331 17.44 -19.06 29.17
C ASN A 331 16.47 -19.10 27.98
N ALA A 332 15.64 -18.08 27.85
CA ALA A 332 14.65 -18.02 26.78
C ALA A 332 14.34 -16.59 26.34
N ALA A 333 13.89 -16.46 25.09
CA ALA A 333 13.48 -15.23 24.43
C ALA A 333 12.36 -15.50 23.41
N ILE A 334 11.83 -14.44 22.80
CA ILE A 334 10.77 -14.52 21.79
C ILE A 334 11.26 -13.87 20.49
N GLY A 335 10.93 -14.45 19.33
CA GLY A 335 11.31 -13.94 18.02
C GLY A 335 10.16 -13.97 16.99
N ILE A 336 10.25 -13.13 15.95
CA ILE A 336 9.22 -12.99 14.91
C ILE A 336 9.22 -14.18 13.94
N ASN A 337 10.41 -14.71 13.63
CA ASN A 337 10.62 -15.74 12.63
C ASN A 337 10.34 -15.27 11.19
N ASN A 338 9.08 -15.36 10.77
CA ASN A 338 8.65 -15.13 9.40
C ASN A 338 7.75 -13.89 9.32
N VAL A 339 7.85 -13.16 8.20
CA VAL A 339 6.98 -12.01 7.89
C VAL A 339 6.47 -12.15 6.46
N GLY A 340 5.16 -12.28 6.29
CA GLY A 340 4.49 -12.23 4.98
C GLY A 340 4.89 -13.36 4.03
N ASN A 341 5.00 -14.59 4.52
CA ASN A 341 5.30 -15.78 3.71
C ASN A 341 4.39 -16.98 4.05
N ALA A 342 4.56 -18.10 3.34
CA ALA A 342 3.66 -19.24 3.50
C ALA A 342 3.71 -19.91 4.89
N PHE A 343 4.80 -19.74 5.66
CA PHE A 343 4.89 -20.22 7.03
C PHE A 343 4.25 -19.26 8.05
N THR A 344 4.10 -17.97 7.71
CA THR A 344 3.42 -16.97 8.52
C THR A 344 2.94 -15.84 7.61
N PRO A 345 1.69 -15.92 7.13
CA PRO A 345 1.19 -14.96 6.14
C PRO A 345 0.90 -13.57 6.72
N HIS A 346 0.84 -13.46 8.04
CA HIS A 346 0.50 -12.25 8.78
C HIS A 346 1.67 -11.81 9.67
N GLY A 347 1.52 -10.67 10.35
CA GLY A 347 2.50 -10.15 11.31
C GLY A 347 3.29 -8.95 10.79
N SER A 348 4.00 -8.30 11.70
CA SER A 348 4.82 -7.11 11.44
C SER A 348 6.28 -7.38 11.76
N CYS A 349 7.16 -6.45 11.37
CA CYS A 349 8.58 -6.48 11.73
C CYS A 349 8.87 -6.04 13.19
N ASP A 350 7.85 -5.84 14.02
CA ASP A 350 7.96 -5.25 15.36
C ASP A 350 8.07 -6.32 16.46
N PRO A 351 9.24 -6.51 17.11
CA PRO A 351 9.35 -7.43 18.25
C PRO A 351 8.41 -7.09 19.40
N LEU A 352 8.10 -5.81 19.61
CA LEU A 352 7.24 -5.39 20.73
C LEU A 352 5.79 -5.84 20.53
N SER A 353 5.37 -6.07 19.28
CA SER A 353 4.08 -6.71 18.99
C SER A 353 4.00 -8.12 19.58
N LEU A 354 5.12 -8.86 19.64
CA LEU A 354 5.17 -10.18 20.29
C LEU A 354 5.10 -10.10 21.80
N ALA A 355 5.73 -9.09 22.41
CA ALA A 355 5.59 -8.86 23.85
C ALA A 355 4.13 -8.55 24.19
N SER A 356 3.47 -7.70 23.40
CA SER A 356 2.04 -7.38 23.56
C SER A 356 1.15 -8.61 23.37
N LEU A 357 1.34 -9.34 22.29
CA LEU A 357 0.64 -10.60 22.01
C LEU A 357 0.89 -11.65 23.12
N GLY A 358 2.10 -11.67 23.67
CA GLY A 358 2.52 -12.54 24.77
C GLY A 358 1.71 -12.36 26.05
N VAL A 359 1.13 -11.17 26.30
CA VAL A 359 0.21 -10.94 27.43
C VAL A 359 -0.97 -11.90 27.34
N GLY A 360 -1.58 -12.02 26.15
CA GLY A 360 -2.70 -12.92 25.90
C GLY A 360 -2.27 -14.39 25.74
N ILE A 361 -1.22 -14.65 24.95
CA ILE A 361 -0.75 -16.01 24.67
C ILE A 361 -0.22 -16.72 25.91
N TYR A 362 0.44 -16.00 26.82
CA TYR A 362 1.03 -16.59 28.02
C TYR A 362 0.23 -16.29 29.29
N GLN A 363 -0.88 -15.54 29.16
CA GLN A 363 -1.68 -15.06 30.29
C GLN A 363 -0.82 -14.28 31.31
N ALA A 364 0.11 -13.50 30.77
CA ALA A 364 1.19 -12.83 31.51
C ALA A 364 0.88 -11.33 31.62
N GLY A 365 -0.05 -10.98 32.51
CA GLY A 365 -0.62 -9.62 32.61
C GLY A 365 -0.11 -8.75 33.76
N THR A 366 0.77 -9.27 34.62
CA THR A 366 1.32 -8.49 35.75
C THR A 366 2.39 -7.48 35.29
N LYS A 367 2.77 -6.56 36.17
CA LYS A 367 3.89 -5.63 35.88
C LYS A 367 5.20 -6.38 35.65
N ASP A 368 5.48 -7.38 36.48
CA ASP A 368 6.68 -8.21 36.37
C ASP A 368 6.65 -9.07 35.09
N ASP A 369 5.46 -9.49 34.64
CA ASP A 369 5.29 -10.13 33.34
C ASP A 369 5.64 -9.18 32.19
N ALA A 370 5.15 -7.94 32.23
CA ALA A 370 5.49 -6.96 31.21
C ALA A 370 7.00 -6.67 31.16
N ASP A 371 7.65 -6.52 32.32
CA ASP A 371 9.11 -6.36 32.38
C ASP A 371 9.84 -7.57 31.78
N LEU A 372 9.36 -8.79 32.05
CA LEU A 372 9.94 -10.01 31.48
C LEU A 372 9.70 -10.12 29.97
N LEU A 373 8.50 -9.79 29.49
CA LEU A 373 8.15 -9.82 28.07
C LEU A 373 8.99 -8.80 27.29
N LEU A 374 9.20 -7.60 27.84
CA LEU A 374 10.11 -6.62 27.23
C LEU A 374 11.56 -7.14 27.21
N GLN A 375 12.05 -7.78 28.28
CA GLN A 375 13.37 -8.44 28.28
C GLN A 375 13.49 -9.49 27.17
N CYS A 376 12.43 -10.28 26.94
CA CYS A 376 12.41 -11.35 25.93
C CYS A 376 12.60 -10.85 24.49
N VAL A 377 12.34 -9.57 24.22
CA VAL A 377 12.54 -8.92 22.92
C VAL A 377 13.64 -7.86 22.92
N THR A 378 14.41 -7.78 24.01
CA THR A 378 15.56 -6.86 24.20
C THR A 378 16.77 -7.60 24.76
N SER A 379 17.02 -7.54 26.08
CA SER A 379 18.22 -8.03 26.74
C SER A 379 18.41 -9.55 26.63
N ARG A 380 17.33 -10.33 26.79
CA ARG A 380 17.35 -11.80 26.65
C ARG A 380 17.53 -12.23 25.21
N ALA A 381 16.86 -11.56 24.27
CA ALA A 381 17.04 -11.78 22.84
C ALA A 381 18.50 -11.54 22.41
N ARG A 382 19.11 -10.43 22.85
CA ARG A 382 20.55 -10.16 22.60
C ARG A 382 21.47 -11.19 23.25
N ASN A 383 21.13 -11.68 24.45
CA ASN A 383 21.91 -12.71 25.13
C ASN A 383 21.87 -14.05 24.36
N ALA A 384 20.69 -14.45 23.86
CA ALA A 384 20.51 -15.68 23.09
C ALA A 384 21.43 -15.71 21.85
N ILE A 385 21.58 -14.56 21.18
CA ILE A 385 22.43 -14.45 19.98
C ILE A 385 23.91 -14.12 20.28
N GLY A 386 24.30 -14.06 21.56
CA GLY A 386 25.70 -13.96 21.98
C GLY A 386 26.26 -12.54 22.13
N LEU A 387 25.41 -11.51 22.16
CA LEU A 387 25.85 -10.11 22.18
C LEU A 387 25.92 -9.48 23.58
N ASN A 388 25.54 -10.22 24.63
CA ASN A 388 25.59 -9.73 26.00
C ASN A 388 26.63 -10.51 26.82
N SER A 389 27.58 -9.80 27.43
CA SER A 389 28.67 -10.38 28.22
C SER A 389 28.26 -10.73 29.65
N SER A 390 27.15 -10.16 30.15
CA SER A 390 26.64 -10.41 31.51
C SER A 390 25.62 -11.54 31.56
N ARG A 391 25.60 -12.28 32.68
CA ARG A 391 24.52 -13.22 33.05
C ARG A 391 23.26 -12.48 33.57
N ALA A 392 23.38 -11.20 33.92
CA ALA A 392 22.24 -10.38 34.30
C ALA A 392 21.45 -9.98 33.05
N TYR A 393 20.23 -10.50 32.93
CA TYR A 393 19.28 -10.14 31.86
C TYR A 393 18.58 -8.81 32.14
N ASP A 394 19.21 -7.93 32.92
CA ASP A 394 18.57 -6.70 33.34
C ASP A 394 18.30 -5.78 32.15
N MET A 395 17.30 -4.93 32.34
CA MET A 395 16.96 -3.85 31.43
C MET A 395 17.82 -2.61 31.71
N ALA A 396 18.85 -2.75 32.55
CA ALA A 396 19.67 -1.62 32.93
C ALA A 396 20.54 -1.19 31.75
N LEU A 397 20.80 0.10 31.71
CA LEU A 397 21.62 0.75 30.70
C LEU A 397 22.90 1.24 31.41
N PRO A 398 23.88 0.35 31.65
CA PRO A 398 25.05 0.73 32.44
C PRO A 398 25.87 1.80 31.75
N VAL A 399 26.38 2.76 32.53
CA VAL A 399 27.31 3.77 32.02
C VAL A 399 28.52 3.09 31.40
N GLY A 400 28.90 3.53 30.20
CA GLY A 400 29.98 2.96 29.39
C GLY A 400 29.52 1.95 28.33
N SER A 401 28.27 1.47 28.38
CA SER A 401 27.72 0.61 27.32
C SER A 401 27.48 1.39 26.03
N PRO A 402 27.43 0.70 24.87
CA PRO A 402 26.88 1.28 23.65
C PRO A 402 25.49 1.88 23.88
N ALA A 403 25.22 3.03 23.26
CA ALA A 403 23.94 3.70 23.31
C ALA A 403 23.00 3.12 22.24
N ASP A 404 22.55 1.88 22.47
CA ASP A 404 21.60 1.16 21.61
C ASP A 404 20.21 1.15 22.26
N LEU A 405 19.40 2.15 21.95
CA LEU A 405 18.17 2.51 22.67
C LEU A 405 16.98 2.62 21.73
N VAL A 406 15.79 2.42 22.27
CA VAL A 406 14.53 2.84 21.65
C VAL A 406 13.84 3.86 22.56
N VAL A 407 13.40 4.97 21.98
CA VAL A 407 12.66 6.03 22.67
C VAL A 407 11.22 6.02 22.18
N PHE A 408 10.27 5.92 23.09
CA PHE A 408 8.84 5.98 22.82
C PHE A 408 8.31 7.39 23.10
N GLY A 409 7.56 7.95 22.15
CA GLY A 409 6.99 9.30 22.21
C GLY A 409 7.92 10.40 21.65
N ASN A 410 7.31 11.52 21.24
CA ASN A 410 8.00 12.64 20.58
C ASN A 410 8.21 13.88 21.48
N GLU A 411 9.33 14.56 21.28
CA GLU A 411 9.73 15.77 22.03
C GLU A 411 8.86 17.00 21.71
N SER A 412 8.30 17.07 20.50
CA SER A 412 7.59 18.25 19.96
C SER A 412 6.11 18.36 20.36
N LYS A 413 5.53 17.36 21.02
CA LYS A 413 4.11 17.32 21.41
C LYS A 413 3.86 17.63 22.89
N ALA A 414 4.63 18.53 23.49
CA ALA A 414 4.39 19.00 24.86
C ALA A 414 2.96 19.56 25.07
N SER A 415 2.27 20.00 24.00
CA SER A 415 0.93 20.60 24.04
C SER A 415 -0.24 19.64 23.81
N SER A 416 -0.01 18.38 23.42
CA SER A 416 -1.08 17.39 23.23
C SER A 416 -1.16 16.49 24.45
N ARG A 417 -2.13 16.75 25.34
CA ARG A 417 -2.48 15.84 26.43
C ARG A 417 -3.06 14.53 25.84
N SER A 418 -2.20 13.63 25.38
CA SER A 418 -2.60 12.26 25.09
C SER A 418 -3.08 11.62 26.39
N PHE A 419 -4.30 11.09 26.41
CA PHE A 419 -4.81 10.33 27.56
C PHE A 419 -4.03 9.01 27.76
N ARG A 420 -3.37 8.51 26.71
CA ARG A 420 -2.47 7.35 26.76
C ARG A 420 -1.05 7.84 27.04
N VAL A 421 -0.70 7.90 28.32
CA VAL A 421 0.62 8.32 28.77
C VAL A 421 1.48 7.08 29.01
N ARG A 422 2.60 6.96 28.28
CA ARG A 422 3.51 5.80 28.33
C ARG A 422 4.64 6.07 29.32
N LYS A 423 4.48 5.66 30.59
CA LYS A 423 5.46 5.93 31.66
C LYS A 423 6.15 4.67 32.17
N THR A 424 5.53 3.52 31.94
CA THR A 424 5.97 2.24 32.48
C THR A 424 6.20 1.22 31.37
N THR A 425 6.99 0.18 31.66
CA THR A 425 7.12 -0.96 30.76
C THR A 425 5.77 -1.58 30.44
N GLN A 426 4.87 -1.66 31.43
CA GLN A 426 3.53 -2.24 31.23
C GLN A 426 2.69 -1.42 30.25
N ASP A 427 2.79 -0.09 30.27
CA ASP A 427 2.10 0.76 29.29
C ASP A 427 2.58 0.46 27.86
N ILE A 428 3.90 0.28 27.69
CA ILE A 428 4.53 -0.01 26.39
C ILE A 428 4.23 -1.44 25.92
N VAL A 429 4.21 -2.43 26.81
CA VAL A 429 3.88 -3.82 26.42
C VAL A 429 2.40 -3.96 26.08
N ASN A 430 1.52 -3.30 26.82
CA ASN A 430 0.07 -3.34 26.56
C ASN A 430 -0.32 -2.51 25.33
N ASP A 431 0.34 -1.38 25.09
CA ASP A 431 0.15 -0.50 23.92
C ASP A 431 1.50 0.05 23.45
N ALA A 432 2.11 -0.73 22.56
CA ALA A 432 3.44 -0.48 21.98
C ALA A 432 3.58 0.90 21.31
N GLY A 433 2.47 1.47 20.82
CA GLY A 433 2.45 2.73 20.08
C GLY A 433 3.29 2.71 18.80
N TYR A 434 3.13 3.75 17.98
CA TYR A 434 3.84 3.89 16.69
C TYR A 434 4.93 4.98 16.72
N GLU A 435 4.90 5.89 17.69
CA GLU A 435 5.88 6.97 17.82
C GLU A 435 7.14 6.44 18.51
N ARG A 436 8.14 6.02 17.72
CA ARG A 436 9.41 5.48 18.23
C ARG A 436 10.60 6.12 17.52
N THR A 437 11.68 6.31 18.25
CA THR A 437 12.98 6.73 17.71
C THR A 437 14.03 5.70 18.06
N THR A 438 14.79 5.26 17.07
CA THR A 438 15.85 4.26 17.24
C THR A 438 17.19 4.95 17.34
N ILE A 439 17.95 4.58 18.35
CA ILE A 439 19.30 5.07 18.57
C ILE A 439 20.21 3.85 18.51
N PHE A 440 21.14 3.83 17.57
CA PHE A 440 22.16 2.79 17.45
C PHE A 440 23.53 3.43 17.59
N GLN A 441 24.31 2.97 18.56
CA GLN A 441 25.61 3.54 18.91
C GLN A 441 25.57 5.07 19.02
N GLY A 442 24.55 5.60 19.71
CA GLY A 442 24.35 7.03 19.96
C GLY A 442 23.98 7.88 18.74
N LYS A 443 23.85 7.27 17.54
CA LYS A 443 23.33 7.95 16.34
C LYS A 443 21.81 7.79 16.32
N MET A 444 21.08 8.89 16.24
CA MET A 444 19.64 8.87 16.02
C MET A 444 19.34 8.56 14.56
N GLU A 445 18.58 7.50 14.31
CA GLU A 445 17.78 7.40 13.10
C GLU A 445 16.45 8.10 13.42
N VAL A 446 16.27 9.31 12.90
CA VAL A 446 15.03 10.06 13.09
C VAL A 446 13.93 9.28 12.35
N ALA A 447 12.93 8.81 13.10
CA ALA A 447 11.67 8.35 12.53
C ALA A 447 10.89 9.57 12.02
N THR A 448 11.37 10.18 10.93
CA THR A 448 10.60 11.10 10.10
C THR A 448 10.51 10.47 8.72
N HIS A 449 9.28 10.40 8.18
CA HIS A 449 8.99 10.03 6.79
C HIS A 449 9.78 10.85 5.73
N ALA A 450 10.62 11.81 6.14
CA ALA A 450 11.27 12.82 5.31
C ALA A 450 12.79 12.62 5.12
N ASP A 451 13.55 12.11 6.10
CA ASP A 451 15.02 12.24 6.06
C ASP A 451 15.75 11.12 5.30
N LEU A 452 15.12 9.95 5.11
CA LEU A 452 15.72 8.86 4.32
C LEU A 452 15.68 9.13 2.81
N ARG A 453 14.83 10.06 2.33
CA ARG A 453 14.87 10.55 0.94
C ARG A 453 16.10 11.43 0.65
N MET A 454 16.70 12.06 1.66
CA MET A 454 17.87 12.91 1.47
C MET A 454 19.17 12.13 1.26
N ARG A 455 19.33 10.95 1.87
CA ARG A 455 20.52 10.10 1.61
C ARG A 455 20.52 9.52 0.19
N ASP A 456 19.34 9.24 -0.36
CA ASP A 456 19.17 8.80 -1.75
C ASP A 456 19.32 9.94 -2.77
N ALA A 457 19.03 11.19 -2.37
CA ALA A 457 19.28 12.37 -3.20
C ALA A 457 20.76 12.76 -3.26
N ILE A 458 21.52 12.56 -2.18
CA ILE A 458 22.92 12.95 -2.07
C ILE A 458 23.86 11.96 -2.78
N SER A 459 23.48 10.69 -2.95
CA SER A 459 24.25 9.74 -3.78
C SER A 459 24.07 9.96 -5.30
N LYS A 460 23.06 10.74 -5.72
CA LYS A 460 22.71 10.97 -7.14
C LYS A 460 22.93 12.39 -7.66
N THR A 461 23.48 13.32 -6.86
CA THR A 461 23.76 14.69 -7.32
C THR A 461 25.23 15.09 -7.21
N ARG A 462 26.03 14.62 -8.17
CA ARG A 462 27.22 15.34 -8.64
C ARG A 462 27.18 15.43 -10.16
N LEU A 463 26.34 16.33 -10.67
CA LEU A 463 26.46 16.90 -12.01
C LEU A 463 26.00 18.36 -11.92
N THR A 464 26.96 19.23 -11.60
CA THR A 464 26.80 20.68 -11.67
C THR A 464 26.59 21.09 -13.13
N TRP A 465 25.44 21.68 -13.43
CA TRP A 465 25.17 22.35 -14.71
C TRP A 465 25.78 23.75 -14.71
N GLN A 466 26.72 24.00 -15.63
CA GLN A 466 27.04 25.36 -16.09
C GLN A 466 26.32 25.63 -17.43
N PRO A 467 25.82 26.85 -17.68
CA PRO A 467 25.11 27.16 -18.92
C PRO A 467 26.10 27.63 -20.01
N ILE A 468 26.06 27.02 -21.20
CA ILE A 468 26.80 27.50 -22.38
C ILE A 468 25.81 27.88 -23.50
N ARG A 469 25.98 29.11 -24.00
CA ARG A 469 25.28 29.75 -25.13
C ARG A 469 25.70 29.14 -26.49
N PRO A 470 24.93 29.32 -27.57
CA PRO A 470 25.11 28.57 -28.81
C PRO A 470 26.18 29.17 -29.74
N ALA A 471 26.92 28.32 -30.44
CA ALA A 471 27.72 28.68 -31.62
C ALA A 471 27.41 27.73 -32.79
N LEU A 472 27.23 28.34 -33.97
CA LEU A 472 26.95 27.77 -35.30
C LEU A 472 28.24 27.24 -35.99
N PRO A 473 28.16 26.58 -37.17
CA PRO A 473 28.86 25.32 -37.47
C PRO A 473 30.07 25.45 -38.42
N GLY A 474 30.91 24.40 -38.48
CA GLY A 474 31.80 24.18 -39.61
C GLY A 474 32.89 23.11 -39.41
N THR A 475 32.79 22.04 -40.21
CA THR A 475 33.83 21.08 -40.64
C THR A 475 34.37 19.98 -39.69
N THR A 476 34.23 18.75 -40.20
CA THR A 476 34.76 17.41 -39.79
C THR A 476 36.31 17.32 -39.89
N PRO A 477 37.04 16.28 -39.39
CA PRO A 477 36.65 14.86 -39.26
C PRO A 477 37.21 14.00 -38.07
N ASN A 478 36.72 12.76 -38.03
CA ASN A 478 37.28 11.49 -37.50
C ASN A 478 37.53 11.27 -35.98
N PHE A 479 36.69 10.42 -35.39
CA PHE A 479 37.06 9.57 -34.24
C PHE A 479 36.58 8.12 -34.46
N TYR A 480 37.51 7.18 -34.27
CA TYR A 480 37.25 5.74 -34.18
C TYR A 480 36.60 5.40 -32.84
N LEU A 481 35.49 4.65 -32.85
CA LEU A 481 35.03 3.86 -31.71
C LEU A 481 34.53 2.50 -32.18
N TYR A 482 35.16 1.47 -31.63
CA TYR A 482 34.81 0.06 -31.76
C TYR A 482 33.47 -0.23 -31.05
N THR A 483 32.58 -0.95 -31.73
CA THR A 483 31.37 -1.57 -31.18
C THR A 483 31.44 -3.08 -31.40
N PRO A 484 30.85 -3.89 -30.52
CA PRO A 484 30.26 -5.15 -30.94
C PRO A 484 28.74 -5.18 -30.69
N GLN A 485 28.06 -5.61 -31.75
CA GLN A 485 26.62 -5.75 -31.99
C GLN A 485 25.96 -6.90 -31.19
N PRO A 486 24.64 -6.82 -30.91
CA PRO A 486 23.80 -7.98 -30.62
C PRO A 486 23.12 -8.52 -31.90
N LYS A 487 23.15 -9.85 -32.08
CA LYS A 487 22.47 -10.56 -33.19
C LYS A 487 21.01 -10.87 -32.84
N PHE A 488 20.10 -10.45 -33.72
CA PHE A 488 18.70 -10.88 -33.78
C PHE A 488 18.58 -12.24 -34.47
N TYR A 489 17.66 -13.09 -34.01
CA TYR A 489 17.09 -14.18 -34.81
C TYR A 489 15.57 -14.01 -34.90
N ILE A 490 15.10 -13.88 -36.14
CA ILE A 490 13.70 -13.90 -36.56
C ILE A 490 13.40 -15.34 -37.01
N ALA A 491 12.29 -15.94 -36.56
CA ALA A 491 11.71 -17.10 -37.20
C ALA A 491 10.19 -16.91 -37.35
N ARG A 492 9.74 -17.03 -38.61
CA ARG A 492 8.38 -16.81 -39.12
C ARG A 492 7.42 -17.95 -38.75
N SER A 493 6.14 -17.59 -38.71
CA SER A 493 5.00 -18.51 -38.75
C SER A 493 4.76 -19.08 -40.17
N SER A 494 4.33 -20.34 -40.24
CA SER A 494 3.56 -20.89 -41.37
C SER A 494 2.77 -22.12 -40.94
N GLN A 495 1.46 -22.10 -41.20
CA GLN A 495 0.53 -23.23 -41.13
C GLN A 495 0.77 -24.22 -42.29
N GLN A 496 0.67 -25.55 -42.04
CA GLN A 496 -0.13 -26.47 -42.88
C GLN A 496 -0.24 -27.87 -42.26
N ALA A 497 -1.32 -28.56 -42.62
CA ALA A 497 -1.92 -29.73 -41.99
C ALA A 497 -1.56 -31.08 -42.65
N SER A 498 -1.62 -32.18 -41.88
CA SER A 498 -2.08 -33.52 -42.33
C SER A 498 -2.14 -34.56 -41.19
N LYS A 499 -3.29 -35.24 -41.05
CA LYS A 499 -3.62 -36.45 -40.23
C LYS A 499 -3.07 -37.76 -40.89
N PRO A 500 -3.40 -39.00 -40.43
CA PRO A 500 -3.35 -39.65 -39.09
C PRO A 500 -2.76 -41.10 -39.15
N LEU A 501 -2.60 -41.84 -38.02
CA LEU A 501 -3.06 -43.26 -37.84
C LEU A 501 -2.83 -43.85 -36.42
N SER A 502 -3.87 -44.57 -35.94
CA SER A 502 -3.98 -45.76 -35.05
C SER A 502 -2.93 -46.07 -33.94
N SER A 503 -3.25 -46.57 -32.74
CA SER A 503 -4.30 -47.53 -32.32
C SER A 503 -4.46 -47.57 -30.79
N ALA A 504 -5.71 -47.53 -30.30
CA ALA A 504 -6.15 -48.15 -29.03
C ALA A 504 -6.54 -49.64 -29.29
N PRO A 505 -6.83 -50.47 -28.27
CA PRO A 505 -8.17 -50.51 -27.61
C PRO A 505 -8.05 -50.88 -26.11
N ASP A 506 -9.04 -51.04 -25.24
CA ASP A 506 -10.46 -50.71 -25.06
C ASP A 506 -10.76 -51.12 -23.60
N CYS A 507 -11.63 -50.41 -22.86
CA CYS A 507 -12.81 -51.03 -22.26
C CYS A 507 -13.76 -49.98 -21.67
N SER A 508 -14.98 -50.00 -22.21
CA SER A 508 -16.19 -49.24 -21.92
C SER A 508 -16.85 -49.69 -20.61
N SER A 509 -17.59 -48.83 -19.89
CA SER A 509 -19.04 -48.60 -20.03
C SER A 509 -19.50 -47.76 -18.82
N SER A 510 -20.57 -46.98 -18.76
CA SER A 510 -21.47 -46.26 -19.68
C SER A 510 -22.60 -45.68 -18.81
N ARG A 511 -22.90 -44.37 -18.93
CA ARG A 511 -24.24 -43.70 -18.92
C ARG A 511 -24.12 -42.26 -18.40
N THR A 512 -23.88 -41.25 -19.23
CA THR A 512 -24.83 -40.46 -20.06
C THR A 512 -25.88 -39.67 -19.29
N CYS A 513 -25.65 -38.34 -19.16
CA CYS A 513 -26.63 -37.30 -19.50
C CYS A 513 -25.90 -35.98 -19.80
N SER A 514 -26.45 -35.21 -20.75
CA SER A 514 -25.81 -34.28 -21.68
C SER A 514 -25.29 -32.95 -21.10
N PRO A 515 -24.35 -32.26 -21.81
CA PRO A 515 -23.85 -30.94 -21.46
C PRO A 515 -24.71 -29.83 -22.10
N THR A 516 -25.10 -28.83 -21.31
CA THR A 516 -25.71 -27.61 -21.84
C THR A 516 -24.88 -26.39 -21.42
N THR A 517 -24.37 -25.70 -22.44
CA THR A 517 -23.95 -24.30 -22.45
C THR A 517 -22.72 -23.89 -21.63
N SER A 518 -21.63 -23.67 -22.38
CA SER A 518 -20.58 -22.71 -22.10
C SER A 518 -21.11 -21.38 -21.55
N ILE A 519 -20.62 -20.94 -20.40
CA ILE A 519 -20.53 -19.51 -20.05
C ILE A 519 -19.05 -19.16 -20.07
N SER A 520 -18.54 -18.96 -21.29
CA SER A 520 -17.40 -18.07 -21.51
C SER A 520 -17.96 -16.66 -21.71
N SER A 521 -17.32 -15.67 -21.09
CA SER A 521 -17.59 -14.21 -21.15
C SER A 521 -18.68 -13.70 -20.21
N LEU A 522 -18.25 -12.86 -19.25
CA LEU A 522 -18.95 -11.66 -18.78
C LEU A 522 -18.05 -10.87 -17.79
N THR A 523 -16.80 -10.59 -18.19
CA THR A 523 -16.03 -9.47 -17.63
C THR A 523 -15.87 -8.45 -18.75
N MET A 524 -16.52 -7.29 -18.66
CA MET A 524 -16.24 -6.23 -19.61
C MET A 524 -14.89 -5.62 -19.26
N HIS A 525 -13.85 -6.05 -19.97
CA HIS A 525 -12.63 -5.27 -20.08
C HIS A 525 -12.90 -4.00 -20.88
N ASP A 526 -12.16 -2.95 -20.53
CA ASP A 526 -12.15 -1.63 -21.16
C ASP A 526 -12.45 -1.67 -22.68
N PRO A 527 -13.43 -0.89 -23.20
CA PRO A 527 -13.71 -0.82 -24.65
C PRO A 527 -12.49 -0.45 -25.49
N PHE A 528 -11.53 0.25 -24.90
CA PHE A 528 -10.23 0.54 -25.48
C PHE A 528 -9.19 -0.26 -24.69
N PRO A 529 -8.70 -1.41 -25.20
CA PRO A 529 -7.76 -2.26 -24.47
C PRO A 529 -6.35 -1.67 -24.47
N ILE A 530 -6.19 -0.40 -24.07
CA ILE A 530 -4.90 0.20 -23.80
C ILE A 530 -4.55 -0.19 -22.37
N ALA A 531 -3.66 -1.16 -22.24
CA ALA A 531 -3.19 -1.55 -20.92
C ALA A 531 -2.48 -0.36 -20.24
N PRO A 532 -2.54 -0.25 -18.90
CA PRO A 532 -1.81 0.77 -18.15
C PRO A 532 -0.33 0.78 -18.56
N ILE A 533 0.19 1.96 -18.90
CA ILE A 533 1.58 2.12 -19.35
C ILE A 533 2.51 1.97 -18.14
N PRO A 534 3.31 0.89 -18.02
CA PRO A 534 3.92 0.53 -16.73
C PRO A 534 4.85 1.59 -16.15
N TRP A 535 5.66 2.25 -17.00
CA TRP A 535 6.56 3.30 -16.55
C TRP A 535 5.80 4.55 -16.07
N LEU A 536 4.67 4.87 -16.72
CA LEU A 536 3.86 6.04 -16.40
C LEU A 536 3.05 5.80 -15.12
N SER A 537 2.48 4.60 -14.98
CA SER A 537 1.85 4.14 -13.73
C SER A 537 2.84 4.19 -12.57
N LYS A 538 4.07 3.69 -12.76
CA LYS A 538 5.13 3.77 -11.74
C LYS A 538 5.55 5.20 -11.43
N ALA A 539 5.58 6.09 -12.43
CA ALA A 539 5.95 7.49 -12.24
C ALA A 539 4.90 8.27 -11.41
N ILE A 540 3.61 7.96 -11.57
CA ILE A 540 2.53 8.62 -10.81
C ILE A 540 2.23 7.94 -9.47
N GLN A 541 2.65 6.68 -9.27
CA GLN A 541 2.39 5.91 -8.05
C GLN A 541 2.73 6.69 -6.76
N PRO A 542 3.89 7.37 -6.62
CA PRO A 542 4.19 8.11 -5.39
C PRO A 542 3.20 9.26 -5.10
N PHE A 543 2.68 9.90 -6.16
CA PHE A 543 1.66 10.94 -6.03
C PHE A 543 0.31 10.33 -5.67
N ALA A 544 -0.06 9.21 -6.29
CA ALA A 544 -1.27 8.46 -5.97
C ALA A 544 -1.28 8.00 -4.51
N ASP A 545 -0.17 7.45 -4.01
CA ASP A 545 -0.03 6.98 -2.63
C ASP A 545 -0.11 8.16 -1.64
N TYR A 546 0.56 9.28 -1.94
CA TYR A 546 0.52 10.48 -1.10
C TYR A 546 -0.87 11.10 -1.01
N THR A 547 -1.60 11.14 -2.14
CA THR A 547 -2.93 11.75 -2.22
C THR A 547 -4.07 10.76 -1.96
N GLY A 548 -3.77 9.48 -1.73
CA GLY A 548 -4.73 8.40 -1.54
C GLY A 548 -5.54 8.05 -2.79
N LEU A 549 -5.11 8.43 -4.00
CA LEU A 549 -5.80 8.17 -5.27
C LEU A 549 -5.43 6.78 -5.81
N VAL A 550 -5.82 5.74 -5.09
CA VAL A 550 -5.41 4.33 -5.26
C VAL A 550 -5.47 3.82 -6.71
N THR A 551 -6.51 4.16 -7.47
CA THR A 551 -6.71 3.64 -8.84
C THR A 551 -6.20 4.59 -9.93
N LEU A 552 -5.69 5.78 -9.59
CA LEU A 552 -5.11 6.72 -10.55
C LEU A 552 -3.96 6.12 -11.38
N PRO A 553 -3.02 5.33 -10.83
CA PRO A 553 -1.95 4.72 -11.61
C PRO A 553 -2.45 3.77 -12.71
N LEU A 554 -3.64 3.16 -12.53
CA LEU A 554 -4.26 2.33 -13.56
C LEU A 554 -4.75 3.18 -14.74
N HIS A 555 -5.27 4.38 -14.46
CA HIS A 555 -5.97 5.23 -15.42
C HIS A 555 -5.18 6.49 -15.87
N ILE A 556 -3.96 6.68 -15.36
CA ILE A 556 -3.16 7.88 -15.66
C ILE A 556 -2.90 8.07 -17.17
N HIS A 557 -2.80 6.97 -17.90
CA HIS A 557 -2.61 6.97 -19.34
C HIS A 557 -3.85 7.52 -20.08
N GLU A 558 -5.06 7.25 -19.58
CA GLU A 558 -6.31 7.81 -20.11
C GLU A 558 -6.45 9.29 -19.75
N VAL A 559 -6.04 9.69 -18.53
CA VAL A 559 -6.05 11.09 -18.07
C VAL A 559 -5.15 11.93 -18.99
N LEU A 560 -3.90 11.49 -19.18
CA LEU A 560 -2.95 12.20 -20.04
C LEU A 560 -3.34 12.11 -21.52
N GLY A 561 -3.81 10.94 -21.98
CA GLY A 561 -4.28 10.74 -23.34
C GLY A 561 -5.45 11.68 -23.67
N SER A 562 -6.42 11.79 -22.78
CA SER A 562 -7.58 12.68 -22.94
C SER A 562 -7.16 14.15 -22.88
N PHE A 563 -6.30 14.53 -21.93
CA PHE A 563 -5.76 15.90 -21.86
C PHE A 563 -5.07 16.30 -23.18
N LEU A 564 -4.17 15.45 -23.69
CA LEU A 564 -3.44 15.69 -24.94
C LEU A 564 -4.37 15.71 -26.15
N ALA A 565 -5.37 14.82 -26.20
CA ALA A 565 -6.35 14.78 -27.27
C ALA A 565 -7.16 16.07 -27.33
N TYR A 566 -7.70 16.56 -26.19
CA TYR A 566 -8.47 17.80 -26.16
C TYR A 566 -7.60 19.04 -26.39
N TYR A 567 -6.34 19.03 -25.92
CA TYR A 567 -5.38 20.07 -26.26
C TYR A 567 -5.10 20.13 -27.77
N PHE A 568 -4.89 18.97 -28.41
CA PHE A 568 -4.72 18.88 -29.86
C PHE A 568 -5.97 19.32 -30.62
N ILE A 569 -7.17 18.93 -30.14
CA ILE A 569 -8.42 19.38 -30.73
C ILE A 569 -8.53 20.90 -30.65
N ASN A 570 -8.21 21.50 -29.49
CA ASN A 570 -8.31 22.93 -29.30
C ASN A 570 -7.35 23.73 -30.20
N VAL A 571 -6.09 23.28 -30.32
CA VAL A 571 -5.04 24.05 -31.00
C VAL A 571 -4.99 23.78 -32.51
N ALA A 572 -5.32 22.56 -32.95
CA ALA A 572 -5.18 22.16 -34.35
C ALA A 572 -6.53 21.89 -35.01
N VAL A 573 -7.34 20.99 -34.44
CA VAL A 573 -8.54 20.47 -35.12
C VAL A 573 -9.65 21.51 -35.18
N ALA A 574 -9.97 22.17 -34.06
CA ALA A 574 -11.04 23.15 -33.96
C ALA A 574 -10.80 24.36 -34.88
N PRO A 575 -9.60 24.97 -34.93
CA PRO A 575 -9.31 26.02 -35.90
C PRO A 575 -9.37 25.53 -37.35
N TRP A 576 -8.90 24.32 -37.64
CA TRP A 576 -8.92 23.75 -39.00
C TRP A 576 -10.35 23.49 -39.48
N ILE A 577 -11.16 22.80 -38.67
CA ILE A 577 -12.58 22.53 -38.98
C ILE A 577 -13.34 23.84 -39.09
N SER A 578 -13.14 24.78 -38.17
CA SER A 578 -13.87 26.05 -38.16
C SER A 578 -13.53 26.93 -39.37
N LYS A 579 -12.27 26.94 -39.81
CA LYS A 579 -11.88 27.59 -41.08
C LYS A 579 -12.52 26.92 -42.30
N LYS A 580 -12.68 25.59 -42.28
CA LYS A 580 -13.26 24.84 -43.40
C LYS A 580 -14.78 25.00 -43.48
N LEU A 581 -15.48 24.91 -42.35
CA LEU A 581 -16.94 25.00 -42.29
C LEU A 581 -17.44 26.45 -42.33
N PHE A 582 -16.70 27.38 -41.73
CA PHE A 582 -17.10 28.79 -41.59
C PHE A 582 -15.99 29.76 -42.01
N PRO A 583 -15.44 29.64 -43.25
CA PRO A 583 -14.25 30.38 -43.68
C PRO A 583 -14.37 31.90 -43.55
N VAL A 584 -15.57 32.43 -43.79
CA VAL A 584 -15.81 33.89 -43.74
C VAL A 584 -16.06 34.38 -42.32
N LYS A 585 -16.85 33.66 -41.52
CA LYS A 585 -17.25 34.09 -40.17
C LYS A 585 -16.13 33.90 -39.17
N TYR A 586 -15.53 32.70 -39.13
CA TYR A 586 -14.46 32.38 -38.18
C TYR A 586 -13.21 33.23 -38.42
N ALA A 587 -12.84 33.49 -39.68
CA ALA A 587 -11.67 34.33 -40.00
C ALA A 587 -11.79 35.76 -39.44
N LYS A 588 -13.02 36.33 -39.44
CA LYS A 588 -13.33 37.70 -38.97
C LYS A 588 -13.40 37.84 -37.43
N LEU A 589 -13.38 36.73 -36.68
CA LEU A 589 -13.41 36.79 -35.22
C LEU A 589 -12.08 37.35 -34.66
N SER A 590 -12.17 38.15 -33.59
CA SER A 590 -11.00 38.56 -32.81
C SER A 590 -10.32 37.35 -32.17
N PRO A 591 -9.03 37.45 -31.77
CA PRO A 591 -8.31 36.35 -31.13
C PRO A 591 -9.07 35.73 -29.94
N ASP A 592 -9.57 36.55 -29.03
CA ASP A 592 -10.33 36.09 -27.86
C ASP A 592 -11.63 35.35 -28.23
N ARG A 593 -12.32 35.83 -29.29
CA ARG A 593 -13.54 35.18 -29.79
C ARG A 593 -13.24 33.86 -30.50
N LYS A 594 -12.08 33.72 -31.13
CA LYS A 594 -11.62 32.45 -31.71
C LYS A 594 -11.32 31.43 -30.61
N ILE A 595 -10.64 31.83 -29.54
CA ILE A 595 -10.40 30.97 -28.38
C ILE A 595 -11.73 30.47 -27.80
N ASN A 596 -12.68 31.37 -27.57
CA ASN A 596 -14.00 30.99 -27.04
C ASN A 596 -14.74 30.04 -28.01
N TRP A 597 -14.68 30.31 -29.31
CA TRP A 597 -15.25 29.44 -30.34
C TRP A 597 -14.63 28.03 -30.33
N ASP A 598 -13.31 27.94 -30.29
CA ASP A 598 -12.59 26.66 -30.35
C ASP A 598 -12.81 25.84 -29.06
N VAL A 599 -12.98 26.49 -27.90
CA VAL A 599 -13.39 25.83 -26.66
C VAL A 599 -14.79 25.20 -26.78
N HIS A 600 -15.75 25.85 -27.44
CA HIS A 600 -17.07 25.26 -27.69
C HIS A 600 -17.00 24.05 -28.63
N VAL A 601 -16.06 24.03 -29.59
CA VAL A 601 -15.82 22.84 -30.43
C VAL A 601 -15.27 21.69 -29.59
N VAL A 602 -14.33 21.96 -28.68
CA VAL A 602 -13.78 20.95 -27.77
C VAL A 602 -14.87 20.41 -26.83
N SER A 603 -15.65 21.30 -26.20
CA SER A 603 -16.78 20.92 -25.34
C SER A 603 -17.82 20.08 -26.08
N LEU A 604 -18.13 20.40 -27.34
CA LEU A 604 -19.03 19.61 -28.17
C LEU A 604 -18.46 18.21 -28.45
N CYS A 605 -17.17 18.12 -28.78
CA CYS A 605 -16.50 16.83 -29.02
C CYS A 605 -16.50 15.96 -27.75
N GLN A 606 -16.07 16.53 -26.62
CA GLN A 606 -16.06 15.88 -25.32
C GLN A 606 -17.46 15.35 -25.00
N SER A 607 -18.45 16.25 -24.93
CA SER A 607 -19.78 15.90 -24.40
C SER A 607 -20.48 14.89 -25.29
N THR A 608 -20.19 14.86 -26.58
CA THR A 608 -20.68 13.78 -27.45
C THR A 608 -19.99 12.46 -27.12
N VAL A 609 -18.66 12.44 -27.06
CA VAL A 609 -17.87 11.20 -26.87
C VAL A 609 -18.13 10.59 -25.48
N ILE A 610 -18.00 11.37 -24.41
CA ILE A 610 -18.07 10.83 -23.05
C ILE A 610 -19.47 10.30 -22.72
N ASN A 611 -20.53 10.95 -23.21
CA ASN A 611 -21.90 10.51 -22.94
C ASN A 611 -22.23 9.21 -23.67
N VAL A 612 -21.77 9.06 -24.91
CA VAL A 612 -21.94 7.81 -25.67
C VAL A 612 -21.22 6.67 -24.95
N LEU A 613 -19.97 6.88 -24.54
CA LEU A 613 -19.19 5.87 -23.82
C LEU A 613 -19.78 5.56 -22.44
N ALA A 614 -20.20 6.59 -21.67
CA ALA A 614 -20.79 6.40 -20.35
C ALA A 614 -22.11 5.62 -20.44
N LEU A 615 -23.00 5.95 -21.39
CA LEU A 615 -24.24 5.21 -21.62
C LEU A 615 -23.97 3.76 -22.06
N TRP A 616 -22.96 3.55 -22.90
CA TRP A 616 -22.54 2.22 -23.31
C TRP A 616 -22.00 1.40 -22.14
N VAL A 617 -21.10 1.96 -21.31
CA VAL A 617 -20.60 1.30 -20.08
C VAL A 617 -21.76 0.99 -19.14
N MET A 618 -22.67 1.94 -18.90
CA MET A 618 -23.86 1.71 -18.08
C MET A 618 -24.77 0.61 -18.64
N HIS A 619 -24.77 0.39 -19.95
CA HIS A 619 -25.59 -0.62 -20.62
C HIS A 619 -24.87 -1.96 -20.82
N ALA A 620 -23.55 -2.04 -20.84
CA ALA A 620 -22.86 -3.29 -21.16
C ALA A 620 -21.98 -3.81 -20.00
N ASP A 621 -21.63 -2.98 -19.02
CA ASP A 621 -20.93 -3.39 -17.80
C ASP A 621 -21.93 -4.00 -16.80
N GLU A 622 -22.11 -5.33 -16.88
CA GLU A 622 -23.01 -6.08 -16.01
C GLU A 622 -22.57 -6.08 -14.55
N GLU A 623 -21.26 -6.00 -14.26
CA GLU A 623 -20.75 -5.90 -12.89
C GLU A 623 -21.24 -4.61 -12.24
N ARG A 624 -21.03 -3.49 -12.92
CA ARG A 624 -21.51 -2.18 -12.45
C ARG A 624 -23.02 -2.17 -12.27
N LYS A 625 -23.80 -2.73 -13.20
CA LYS A 625 -25.27 -2.73 -13.11
C LYS A 625 -25.80 -3.45 -11.87
N ASN A 626 -25.13 -4.52 -11.46
CA ASN A 626 -25.59 -5.40 -10.40
C ASN A 626 -25.09 -5.00 -8.99
N MET A 627 -24.35 -3.89 -8.87
CA MET A 627 -23.82 -3.41 -7.60
C MET A 627 -24.90 -3.06 -6.57
N ASN A 628 -24.78 -3.63 -5.36
CA ASN A 628 -25.59 -3.29 -4.19
C ASN A 628 -25.19 -1.93 -3.57
N ALA A 629 -25.84 -1.50 -2.48
CA ALA A 629 -25.62 -0.18 -1.90
C ALA A 629 -24.18 0.07 -1.43
N LEU A 630 -23.54 -0.94 -0.83
CA LEU A 630 -22.16 -0.84 -0.35
C LEU A 630 -21.16 -0.95 -1.52
N GLU A 631 -21.43 -1.85 -2.47
CA GLU A 631 -20.63 -1.98 -3.69
C GLU A 631 -20.67 -0.73 -4.57
N ARG A 632 -21.76 0.06 -4.55
CA ARG A 632 -21.78 1.37 -5.25
C ARG A 632 -20.88 2.42 -4.58
N VAL A 633 -20.51 2.24 -3.31
CA VAL A 633 -19.60 3.14 -2.60
C VAL A 633 -18.16 2.69 -2.76
N TRP A 634 -17.83 1.43 -2.50
CA TRP A 634 -16.42 0.96 -2.52
C TRP A 634 -16.03 0.17 -3.76
N GLY A 635 -17.01 -0.35 -4.49
CA GLY A 635 -16.79 -1.16 -5.67
C GLY A 635 -16.19 -0.38 -6.82
N TYR A 636 -15.40 -1.09 -7.60
CA TYR A 636 -14.65 -0.59 -8.74
C TYR A 636 -14.87 -1.51 -9.94
N THR A 637 -15.10 -0.92 -11.11
CA THR A 637 -14.96 -1.62 -12.39
C THR A 637 -13.97 -0.87 -13.28
N GLY A 638 -13.21 -1.60 -14.09
CA GLY A 638 -12.23 -0.99 -15.00
C GLY A 638 -12.88 -0.04 -16.00
N ALA A 639 -14.04 -0.39 -16.54
CA ALA A 639 -14.79 0.43 -17.49
C ALA A 639 -15.31 1.74 -16.87
N ALA A 640 -15.79 1.72 -15.61
CA ALA A 640 -16.17 2.94 -14.90
C ALA A 640 -14.94 3.81 -14.56
N GLY A 641 -13.84 3.18 -14.16
CA GLY A 641 -12.53 3.82 -13.99
C GLY A 641 -12.04 4.53 -15.25
N MET A 642 -12.25 3.93 -16.43
CA MET A 642 -11.89 4.53 -17.72
C MET A 642 -12.69 5.81 -18.01
N ILE A 643 -14.01 5.77 -17.85
CA ILE A 643 -14.86 6.98 -18.03
C ILE A 643 -14.41 8.10 -17.09
N GLN A 644 -14.04 7.76 -15.87
CA GLN A 644 -13.53 8.70 -14.89
C GLN A 644 -12.15 9.25 -15.27
N GLY A 645 -11.23 8.42 -15.77
CA GLY A 645 -9.94 8.81 -16.32
C GLY A 645 -10.08 9.82 -17.46
N MET A 646 -10.96 9.53 -18.41
CA MET A 646 -11.26 10.40 -19.54
C MET A 646 -11.88 11.74 -19.10
N ALA A 647 -12.83 11.71 -18.16
CA ALA A 647 -13.45 12.91 -17.61
C ALA A 647 -12.43 13.78 -16.85
N ALA A 648 -11.60 13.18 -15.99
CA ALA A 648 -10.55 13.88 -15.26
C ALA A 648 -9.53 14.54 -16.21
N GLY A 649 -9.14 13.86 -17.29
CA GLY A 649 -8.27 14.43 -18.32
C GLY A 649 -8.87 15.64 -19.04
N TYR A 650 -10.17 15.60 -19.35
CA TYR A 650 -10.88 16.76 -19.90
C TYR A 650 -10.96 17.93 -18.90
N PHE A 651 -11.36 17.69 -17.66
CA PHE A 651 -11.48 18.76 -16.67
C PHE A 651 -10.11 19.35 -16.29
N LEU A 652 -9.04 18.56 -16.39
CA LEU A 652 -7.67 19.07 -16.29
C LEU A 652 -7.34 20.03 -17.45
N TRP A 653 -7.73 19.67 -18.68
CA TRP A 653 -7.59 20.56 -19.83
C TRP A 653 -8.44 21.83 -19.67
N ASP A 654 -9.69 21.70 -19.25
CA ASP A 654 -10.62 22.81 -19.04
C ASP A 654 -10.09 23.78 -17.97
N LEU A 655 -9.54 23.25 -16.87
CA LEU A 655 -8.88 24.05 -15.84
C LEU A 655 -7.68 24.82 -16.40
N VAL A 656 -6.81 24.17 -17.17
CA VAL A 656 -5.62 24.81 -17.76
C VAL A 656 -6.02 25.93 -18.73
N VAL A 657 -6.95 25.67 -19.64
CA VAL A 657 -7.42 26.66 -20.62
C VAL A 657 -8.15 27.82 -19.93
N THR A 658 -8.97 27.51 -18.93
CA THR A 658 -9.68 28.53 -18.16
C THR A 658 -8.70 29.38 -17.33
N LEU A 659 -7.67 28.79 -16.72
CA LEU A 659 -6.61 29.51 -15.99
C LEU A 659 -5.79 30.43 -16.91
N GLN A 660 -5.49 29.99 -18.12
CA GLN A 660 -4.78 30.81 -19.11
C GLN A 660 -5.64 31.99 -19.58
N ASN A 661 -6.97 31.85 -19.54
CA ASN A 661 -7.93 32.79 -20.10
C ASN A 661 -8.96 33.27 -19.06
N VAL A 662 -8.60 33.41 -17.78
CA VAL A 662 -9.54 33.75 -16.69
C VAL A 662 -10.26 35.06 -16.96
N ARG A 663 -9.60 36.03 -17.61
CA ARG A 663 -10.21 37.32 -17.98
C ARG A 663 -11.35 37.17 -18.99
N LEU A 664 -11.32 36.13 -19.81
CA LEU A 664 -12.32 35.85 -20.85
C LEU A 664 -13.50 35.05 -20.29
N PHE A 665 -13.22 34.00 -19.51
CA PHE A 665 -14.23 33.06 -19.02
C PHE A 665 -14.82 33.43 -17.64
N GLY A 666 -14.08 34.23 -16.86
CA GLY A 666 -14.49 34.66 -15.53
C GLY A 666 -14.29 33.63 -14.42
N LEU A 667 -14.46 34.09 -13.18
CA LEU A 667 -14.24 33.28 -11.97
C LEU A 667 -15.25 32.13 -11.81
N GLY A 668 -16.46 32.27 -12.36
CA GLY A 668 -17.48 31.23 -12.29
C GLY A 668 -17.10 29.96 -13.05
N MET A 669 -16.58 30.12 -14.27
CA MET A 669 -16.08 28.99 -15.07
C MET A 669 -14.82 28.36 -14.44
N LEU A 670 -13.95 29.17 -13.84
CA LEU A 670 -12.79 28.67 -13.12
C LEU A 670 -13.18 27.80 -11.92
N ALA A 671 -14.15 28.26 -11.12
CA ALA A 671 -14.69 27.50 -10.01
C ALA A 671 -15.31 26.18 -10.48
N HIS A 672 -16.06 26.20 -11.59
CA HIS A 672 -16.61 25.00 -12.20
C HIS A 672 -15.51 23.99 -12.59
N ALA A 673 -14.49 24.42 -13.33
CA ALA A 673 -13.41 23.55 -13.78
C ALA A 673 -12.63 22.93 -12.60
N MET A 674 -12.34 23.72 -11.56
CA MET A 674 -11.72 23.21 -10.34
C MET A 674 -12.59 22.19 -9.61
N SER A 675 -13.87 22.50 -9.38
CA SER A 675 -14.79 21.61 -8.68
C SER A 675 -14.99 20.29 -9.44
N ALA A 676 -15.16 20.35 -10.76
CA ALA A 676 -15.32 19.16 -11.59
C ALA A 676 -14.07 18.26 -11.53
N LEU A 677 -12.87 18.84 -11.67
CA LEU A 677 -11.62 18.08 -11.57
C LEU A 677 -11.46 17.40 -10.20
N ILE A 678 -11.77 18.10 -9.10
CA ILE A 678 -11.67 17.54 -7.74
C ILE A 678 -12.64 16.37 -7.56
N VAL A 679 -13.91 16.54 -7.95
CA VAL A 679 -14.94 15.51 -7.77
C VAL A 679 -14.62 14.24 -8.56
N PHE A 680 -14.19 14.37 -9.82
CA PHE A 680 -13.79 13.22 -10.63
C PHE A 680 -12.46 12.60 -10.18
N SER A 681 -11.56 13.40 -9.58
CA SER A 681 -10.34 12.86 -8.97
C SER A 681 -10.64 12.01 -7.73
N PHE A 682 -11.66 12.35 -6.94
CA PHE A 682 -12.02 11.55 -5.77
C PHE A 682 -12.46 10.13 -6.11
N GLY A 683 -13.03 9.89 -7.29
CA GLY A 683 -13.37 8.53 -7.68
C GLY A 683 -12.15 7.62 -7.93
N PHE A 684 -10.92 8.14 -7.90
CA PHE A 684 -9.71 7.31 -7.90
C PHE A 684 -9.37 6.75 -6.50
N ARG A 685 -10.06 7.23 -5.46
CA ARG A 685 -10.16 6.52 -4.17
C ARG A 685 -11.17 5.38 -4.32
N PRO A 686 -11.15 4.38 -3.42
CA PRO A 686 -12.24 3.41 -3.31
C PRO A 686 -13.50 4.08 -2.72
N PHE A 687 -14.04 5.05 -3.46
CA PHE A 687 -15.15 5.89 -3.06
C PHE A 687 -15.91 6.35 -4.30
N VAL A 688 -17.16 5.90 -4.41
CA VAL A 688 -18.18 6.28 -5.39
C VAL A 688 -17.78 6.19 -6.87
N ASN A 689 -16.89 5.25 -7.24
CA ASN A 689 -16.49 5.04 -8.65
C ASN A 689 -17.70 4.73 -9.56
N PHE A 690 -18.69 3.98 -9.06
CA PHE A 690 -19.97 3.72 -9.73
C PHE A 690 -20.67 4.98 -10.26
N TYR A 691 -20.57 6.08 -9.49
CA TYR A 691 -21.25 7.33 -9.75
C TYR A 691 -20.54 8.22 -10.78
N GLY A 692 -19.30 7.89 -11.17
CA GLY A 692 -18.58 8.59 -12.24
C GLY A 692 -19.35 8.59 -13.56
N CYS A 693 -19.79 7.41 -14.02
CA CYS A 693 -20.63 7.27 -15.22
C CYS A 693 -22.01 7.90 -15.06
N THR A 694 -22.51 8.02 -13.83
CA THR A 694 -23.86 8.53 -13.55
C THR A 694 -23.91 10.05 -13.64
N PHE A 695 -22.96 10.74 -13.01
CA PHE A 695 -22.95 12.20 -12.93
C PHE A 695 -22.30 12.85 -14.15
N ILE A 696 -21.45 12.14 -14.91
CA ILE A 696 -20.95 12.66 -16.19
C ILE A 696 -22.08 12.88 -17.21
N LEU A 697 -23.22 12.18 -17.08
CA LEU A 697 -24.41 12.40 -17.93
C LEU A 697 -25.04 13.79 -17.79
N TYR A 698 -24.61 14.63 -16.85
CA TYR A 698 -24.99 16.04 -16.84
C TYR A 698 -24.51 16.77 -18.10
N GLU A 699 -23.46 16.26 -18.74
CA GLU A 699 -22.98 16.76 -20.03
C GLU A 699 -23.92 16.42 -21.19
N LEU A 700 -24.97 15.60 -21.01
CA LEU A 700 -25.87 15.21 -22.11
C LEU A 700 -26.64 16.40 -22.71
N SER A 701 -26.82 17.48 -21.94
CA SER A 701 -27.39 18.74 -22.45
C SER A 701 -26.36 19.65 -23.14
N SER A 702 -25.06 19.44 -22.92
CA SER A 702 -23.98 20.30 -23.42
C SER A 702 -23.84 20.34 -24.95
N PRO A 703 -24.09 19.26 -25.73
CA PRO A 703 -24.10 19.35 -27.20
C PRO A 703 -25.13 20.36 -27.71
N PHE A 704 -26.34 20.32 -27.15
CA PHE A 704 -27.41 21.25 -27.52
C PHE A 704 -27.10 22.68 -27.07
N LEU A 705 -26.42 22.85 -25.93
CA LEU A 705 -25.95 24.15 -25.47
C LEU A 705 -24.93 24.75 -26.45
N ASN A 706 -23.94 23.96 -26.86
CA ASN A 706 -22.92 24.34 -27.83
C ASN A 706 -23.54 24.70 -29.19
N PHE A 707 -24.45 23.89 -29.72
CA PHE A 707 -25.17 24.23 -30.96
C PHE A 707 -26.02 25.49 -30.81
N HIS A 708 -26.67 25.70 -29.65
CA HIS A 708 -27.45 26.90 -29.40
C HIS A 708 -26.57 28.15 -29.45
N TRP A 709 -25.36 28.06 -28.87
CA TRP A 709 -24.35 29.11 -28.91
C TRP A 709 -23.81 29.35 -30.33
N PHE A 710 -23.50 28.30 -31.08
CA PHE A 710 -23.06 28.44 -32.48
C PHE A 710 -24.12 29.10 -33.35
N PHE A 711 -25.40 28.76 -33.18
CA PHE A 711 -26.48 29.44 -33.90
C PHE A 711 -26.54 30.94 -33.57
N ASP A 712 -26.24 31.33 -32.34
CA ASP A 712 -26.14 32.75 -31.97
C ASP A 712 -24.96 33.44 -32.68
N LYS A 713 -23.79 32.81 -32.72
CA LYS A 713 -22.58 33.40 -33.35
C LYS A 713 -22.58 33.35 -34.88
N LEU A 714 -23.39 32.49 -35.47
CA LEU A 714 -23.59 32.38 -36.92
C LEU A 714 -24.71 33.28 -37.45
N ASP A 715 -25.26 34.18 -36.62
CA ASP A 715 -26.40 35.04 -36.94
C ASP A 715 -27.67 34.25 -37.32
N MET A 716 -27.80 33.01 -36.84
CA MET A 716 -28.97 32.15 -37.02
C MET A 716 -29.99 32.32 -35.89
N THR A 717 -29.88 33.40 -35.11
CA THR A 717 -30.75 33.69 -33.98
C THR A 717 -32.20 33.85 -34.42
N GLY A 718 -33.07 32.99 -33.89
CA GLY A 718 -34.49 32.95 -34.22
C GLY A 718 -34.85 32.06 -35.42
N SER A 719 -33.91 31.27 -35.95
CA SER A 719 -34.20 30.24 -36.96
C SER A 719 -35.00 29.06 -36.40
N LYS A 720 -35.67 28.28 -37.27
CA LYS A 720 -36.34 27.02 -36.88
C LYS A 720 -35.34 26.02 -36.26
N ALA A 721 -34.11 25.96 -36.78
CA ALA A 721 -33.04 25.12 -36.25
C ALA A 721 -32.67 25.49 -34.80
N GLN A 722 -32.49 26.79 -34.50
CA GLN A 722 -32.21 27.23 -33.14
C GLN A 722 -33.40 26.99 -32.20
N LEU A 723 -34.64 27.09 -32.68
CA LEU A 723 -35.84 26.77 -31.91
C LEU A 723 -35.89 25.29 -31.54
N TYR A 724 -35.77 24.37 -32.51
CA TYR A 724 -35.78 22.93 -32.25
C TYR A 724 -34.64 22.52 -31.32
N ASN A 725 -33.44 23.05 -31.55
CA ASN A 725 -32.31 22.83 -30.66
C ASN A 725 -32.54 23.41 -29.26
N GLY A 726 -33.19 24.58 -29.14
CA GLY A 726 -33.56 25.16 -27.85
C GLY A 726 -34.57 24.31 -27.07
N ILE A 727 -35.54 23.69 -27.76
CA ILE A 727 -36.48 22.74 -27.16
C ILE A 727 -35.72 21.50 -26.68
N MET A 728 -34.85 20.93 -27.51
CA MET A 728 -34.01 19.78 -27.13
C MET A 728 -33.08 20.11 -25.97
N LEU A 729 -32.48 21.30 -25.94
CA LEU A 729 -31.67 21.79 -24.83
C LEU A 729 -32.48 21.86 -23.53
N LEU A 730 -33.68 22.44 -23.54
CA LEU A 730 -34.53 22.49 -22.35
C LEU A 730 -34.95 21.10 -21.88
N ALA A 731 -35.39 20.25 -22.81
CA ALA A 731 -35.83 18.89 -22.51
C ALA A 731 -34.70 18.04 -21.93
N THR A 732 -33.52 18.06 -22.56
CA THR A 732 -32.34 17.32 -22.09
C THR A 732 -31.81 17.88 -20.78
N PHE A 733 -31.72 19.20 -20.62
CA PHE A 733 -31.28 19.81 -19.36
C PHE A 733 -32.22 19.43 -18.21
N PHE A 734 -33.53 19.51 -18.43
CA PHE A 734 -34.52 19.10 -17.43
C PHE A 734 -34.39 17.61 -17.08
N SER A 735 -34.32 16.74 -18.09
CA SER A 735 -34.31 15.29 -17.86
C SER A 735 -33.01 14.81 -17.21
N CYS A 736 -31.84 15.17 -17.73
CA CYS A 736 -30.56 14.64 -17.23
C CYS A 736 -30.08 15.33 -15.94
N ARG A 737 -30.31 16.64 -15.77
CA ARG A 737 -29.79 17.39 -14.62
C ARG A 737 -30.79 17.51 -13.48
N LEU A 738 -32.06 17.82 -13.77
CA LEU A 738 -33.05 18.04 -12.70
C LEU A 738 -33.72 16.74 -12.27
N VAL A 739 -34.18 15.91 -13.20
CA VAL A 739 -34.87 14.65 -12.85
C VAL A 739 -33.87 13.57 -12.49
N TRP A 740 -33.07 13.12 -13.45
CA TRP A 740 -32.08 12.07 -13.25
C TRP A 740 -31.02 12.47 -12.23
N GLY A 741 -30.47 13.69 -12.35
CA GLY A 741 -29.45 14.18 -11.44
C GLY A 741 -29.89 14.29 -9.99
N THR A 742 -31.10 14.81 -9.72
CA THR A 742 -31.62 14.85 -8.35
C THR A 742 -31.89 13.46 -7.81
N TYR A 743 -32.47 12.55 -8.62
CA TYR A 743 -32.69 11.16 -8.21
C TYR A 743 -31.36 10.48 -7.81
N GLN A 744 -30.33 10.62 -8.63
CA GLN A 744 -29.02 10.01 -8.36
C GLN A 744 -28.27 10.70 -7.22
N SER A 745 -28.50 12.00 -7.02
CA SER A 745 -28.02 12.72 -5.85
C SER A 745 -28.64 12.15 -4.57
N VAL A 746 -29.96 11.95 -4.51
CA VAL A 746 -30.58 11.29 -3.34
C VAL A 746 -30.03 9.88 -3.12
N ARG A 747 -29.80 9.12 -4.20
CA ARG A 747 -29.26 7.76 -4.12
C ARG A 747 -27.83 7.72 -3.56
N VAL A 748 -26.92 8.59 -4.01
CA VAL A 748 -25.55 8.62 -3.48
C VAL A 748 -25.53 9.04 -2.01
N TYR A 749 -26.45 9.91 -1.57
CA TYR A 749 -26.62 10.23 -0.16
C TYR A 749 -27.03 9.02 0.66
N GLN A 750 -28.00 8.23 0.18
CA GLN A 750 -28.44 7.00 0.85
C GLN A 750 -27.33 5.96 0.94
N ASP A 751 -26.61 5.72 -0.16
CA ASP A 751 -25.51 4.76 -0.21
C ASP A 751 -24.34 5.17 0.70
N VAL A 752 -23.92 6.45 0.66
CA VAL A 752 -22.85 6.96 1.53
C VAL A 752 -23.28 6.95 3.00
N TRP A 753 -24.54 7.27 3.30
CA TRP A 753 -25.07 7.16 4.67
C TRP A 753 -25.02 5.72 5.17
N ALA A 754 -25.44 4.76 4.35
CA ALA A 754 -25.37 3.34 4.67
C ALA A 754 -23.92 2.89 4.90
N ALA A 755 -22.98 3.33 4.08
CA ALA A 755 -21.55 3.03 4.22
C ALA A 755 -20.92 3.63 5.48
N VAL A 756 -21.26 4.88 5.84
CA VAL A 756 -20.74 5.54 7.07
C VAL A 756 -21.28 4.86 8.34
N HIS A 757 -22.50 4.31 8.29
CA HIS A 757 -23.13 3.61 9.41
C HIS A 757 -22.95 2.09 9.35
N HIS A 758 -22.16 1.59 8.39
CA HIS A 758 -21.84 0.18 8.28
C HIS A 758 -20.90 -0.23 9.43
N GLN A 759 -21.36 -1.14 10.28
CA GLN A 759 -20.48 -1.85 11.22
C GLN A 759 -19.93 -3.07 10.50
N SER A 760 -18.61 -3.19 10.36
CA SER A 760 -17.95 -4.33 9.72
C SER A 760 -18.50 -5.65 10.28
N ALA A 761 -18.80 -6.60 9.40
CA ALA A 761 -19.36 -7.91 9.74
C ALA A 761 -18.53 -8.73 10.75
N ALA A 762 -17.27 -8.35 11.00
CA ALA A 762 -16.46 -8.89 12.11
C ALA A 762 -17.08 -8.66 13.51
N ALA A 763 -17.99 -7.69 13.68
CA ALA A 763 -18.64 -7.40 14.96
C ALA A 763 -20.00 -8.10 15.15
N SER A 764 -20.65 -8.58 14.07
CA SER A 764 -22.04 -9.07 14.09
C SER A 764 -22.22 -10.56 13.80
N ILE A 765 -21.17 -11.26 13.31
CA ILE A 765 -21.21 -12.71 13.06
C ILE A 765 -21.35 -13.55 14.37
N HIS A 766 -21.16 -12.95 15.54
CA HIS A 766 -21.07 -13.69 16.80
C HIS A 766 -22.37 -13.91 17.59
N LEU A 767 -23.51 -13.29 17.21
CA LEU A 767 -24.75 -13.38 18.02
C LEU A 767 -25.97 -14.01 17.31
N ASP A 768 -26.17 -13.81 16.01
CA ASP A 768 -27.42 -14.24 15.35
C ASP A 768 -27.36 -15.64 14.72
N ALA A 769 -26.16 -16.12 14.36
CA ALA A 769 -25.98 -17.46 13.76
C ALA A 769 -26.22 -18.62 14.75
N LEU A 770 -26.28 -18.33 16.05
CA LEU A 770 -26.53 -19.31 17.10
C LEU A 770 -28.02 -19.48 17.46
N ASN A 771 -28.91 -18.58 17.04
CA ASN A 771 -30.26 -18.52 17.63
C ASN A 771 -31.39 -19.10 16.79
N ASN A 772 -31.30 -19.17 15.45
CA ASN A 772 -32.51 -19.37 14.64
C ASN A 772 -32.58 -20.61 13.75
N GLY A 773 -31.60 -21.53 13.76
CA GLY A 773 -31.78 -22.89 13.22
C GLY A 773 -32.46 -23.02 11.84
N THR A 774 -32.32 -22.02 10.96
CA THR A 774 -32.93 -22.03 9.63
C THR A 774 -31.97 -22.64 8.61
N ALA A 775 -32.50 -23.03 7.44
CA ALA A 775 -31.85 -23.78 6.37
C ALA A 775 -30.41 -23.33 5.97
N ALA A 776 -30.02 -22.09 6.29
CA ALA A 776 -28.64 -21.61 6.16
C ALA A 776 -27.61 -22.36 7.03
N GLY A 777 -28.03 -22.99 8.14
CA GLY A 777 -27.17 -23.83 8.97
C GLY A 777 -26.91 -25.23 8.38
N LEU A 778 -27.76 -25.69 7.47
CA LEU A 778 -27.65 -27.03 6.86
C LEU A 778 -26.75 -27.01 5.61
N ASP A 779 -26.71 -25.89 4.90
CA ASP A 779 -25.80 -25.67 3.76
C ASP A 779 -24.34 -25.48 4.23
N ALA A 780 -24.13 -24.87 5.41
CA ALA A 780 -22.83 -24.76 6.06
C ALA A 780 -22.25 -26.12 6.52
N ALA A 781 -23.11 -27.10 6.82
CA ALA A 781 -22.71 -28.43 7.27
C ALA A 781 -22.33 -29.40 6.13
N THR A 782 -22.61 -29.04 4.86
CA THR A 782 -22.41 -29.89 3.68
C THR A 782 -21.43 -29.31 2.65
N GLY A 783 -20.64 -28.31 3.05
CA GLY A 783 -19.57 -27.75 2.22
C GLY A 783 -20.03 -26.92 1.02
N HIS A 784 -21.33 -26.60 0.93
CA HIS A 784 -21.84 -25.66 -0.05
C HIS A 784 -22.17 -24.35 0.65
N SER A 785 -21.20 -23.43 0.64
CA SER A 785 -21.38 -22.11 1.23
C SER A 785 -22.47 -21.34 0.46
N ALA A 786 -23.58 -21.02 1.12
CA ALA A 786 -24.47 -19.96 0.67
C ALA A 786 -23.67 -18.63 0.69
N ALA A 787 -23.36 -18.14 -0.51
CA ALA A 787 -22.37 -17.12 -0.91
C ALA A 787 -22.79 -15.65 -0.59
N PRO A 788 -21.95 -14.59 -0.79
CA PRO A 788 -20.70 -14.55 -1.58
C PRO A 788 -19.46 -13.93 -0.89
N ILE A 789 -18.26 -14.48 -1.12
CA ILE A 789 -17.26 -13.93 -2.05
C ILE A 789 -17.20 -12.40 -1.94
N HIS A 790 -16.15 -11.85 -1.32
CA HIS A 790 -15.82 -10.43 -1.52
C HIS A 790 -15.57 -10.28 -3.03
N SER A 791 -16.54 -9.70 -3.74
CA SER A 791 -16.57 -9.69 -5.21
C SER A 791 -15.30 -9.02 -5.74
N GLU A 792 -14.81 -9.43 -6.90
CA GLU A 792 -13.64 -8.82 -7.55
C GLU A 792 -13.77 -7.28 -7.67
N MET A 793 -15.00 -6.77 -7.66
CA MET A 793 -15.36 -5.35 -7.62
C MET A 793 -14.88 -4.64 -6.35
N MET A 794 -14.85 -5.30 -5.19
CA MET A 794 -14.46 -4.72 -3.89
C MET A 794 -12.94 -4.75 -3.64
N ARG A 795 -12.13 -5.11 -4.65
CA ARG A 795 -10.66 -5.30 -4.51
C ARG A 795 -9.87 -4.10 -4.00
N PHE A 796 -10.40 -2.87 -4.12
CA PHE A 796 -9.76 -1.65 -3.62
C PHE A 796 -10.37 -1.12 -2.32
N ALA A 797 -11.41 -1.77 -1.78
CA ALA A 797 -12.21 -1.28 -0.66
C ALA A 797 -11.44 -1.13 0.66
N GLY A 798 -10.28 -1.77 0.82
CA GLY A 798 -9.43 -1.67 2.02
C GLY A 798 -10.19 -2.06 3.29
N ASP A 799 -9.92 -1.37 4.40
CA ASP A 799 -10.83 -1.35 5.55
C ASP A 799 -12.06 -0.56 5.11
N GLU A 800 -13.25 -1.17 4.97
CA GLU A 800 -14.52 -0.57 4.51
C GLU A 800 -14.94 0.68 5.33
N TYR A 801 -14.20 1.77 5.16
CA TYR A 801 -14.21 2.96 5.98
C TYR A 801 -14.25 4.17 5.07
N VAL A 802 -15.30 4.98 5.22
CA VAL A 802 -15.43 6.27 4.54
C VAL A 802 -15.02 7.37 5.50
N PRO A 803 -13.90 8.09 5.27
CA PRO A 803 -13.55 9.24 6.10
C PRO A 803 -14.66 10.30 6.05
N LEU A 804 -15.11 10.77 7.21
CA LEU A 804 -16.22 11.75 7.29
C LEU A 804 -15.94 13.01 6.46
N TRP A 805 -14.69 13.50 6.47
CA TRP A 805 -14.32 14.65 5.66
C TRP A 805 -14.59 14.42 4.17
N LEU A 806 -14.27 13.22 3.65
CA LEU A 806 -14.42 12.86 2.24
C LEU A 806 -15.90 12.85 1.86
N ALA A 807 -16.73 12.19 2.68
CA ALA A 807 -18.19 12.19 2.54
C ALA A 807 -18.76 13.62 2.54
N PHE A 808 -18.38 14.45 3.50
CA PHE A 808 -18.85 15.85 3.58
C PHE A 808 -18.43 16.68 2.36
N THR A 809 -17.18 16.57 1.88
CA THR A 809 -16.75 17.30 0.68
C THR A 809 -17.50 16.86 -0.58
N TYR A 810 -17.67 15.55 -0.79
CA TYR A 810 -18.33 15.04 -1.99
C TYR A 810 -19.82 15.38 -2.00
N LEU A 811 -20.52 15.10 -0.90
CA LEU A 811 -21.95 15.39 -0.75
C LEU A 811 -22.21 16.91 -0.78
N GLY A 812 -21.42 17.70 -0.05
CA GLY A 812 -21.51 19.17 -0.10
C GLY A 812 -21.35 19.73 -1.52
N SER A 813 -20.38 19.23 -2.28
CA SER A 813 -20.19 19.62 -3.69
C SER A 813 -21.38 19.22 -4.56
N ASN A 814 -21.95 18.03 -4.34
CA ASN A 814 -23.12 17.55 -5.06
C ASN A 814 -24.37 18.42 -4.80
N ILE A 815 -24.65 18.82 -3.56
CA ILE A 815 -25.74 19.77 -3.25
C ILE A 815 -25.56 21.08 -4.02
N ILE A 816 -24.37 21.68 -3.95
CA ILE A 816 -24.09 22.96 -4.60
C ILE A 816 -24.34 22.86 -6.11
N LEU A 817 -23.80 21.83 -6.75
CA LEU A 817 -23.99 21.58 -8.19
C LEU A 817 -25.46 21.37 -8.54
N ASN A 818 -26.20 20.60 -7.73
CA ASN A 818 -27.61 20.35 -8.00
C ASN A 818 -28.45 21.63 -7.83
N THR A 819 -28.22 22.42 -6.76
CA THR A 819 -28.87 23.73 -6.58
C THR A 819 -28.58 24.68 -7.74
N LEU A 820 -27.33 24.70 -8.24
CA LEU A 820 -26.97 25.49 -9.42
C LEU A 820 -27.73 25.04 -10.67
N ASN A 821 -27.97 23.74 -10.87
CA ASN A 821 -28.77 23.27 -12.01
C ASN A 821 -30.21 23.79 -11.95
N PHE A 822 -30.86 23.80 -10.78
CA PHE A 822 -32.18 24.41 -10.62
C PHE A 822 -32.16 25.92 -10.89
N TYR A 823 -31.14 26.62 -10.40
CA TYR A 823 -30.95 28.05 -10.67
C TYR A 823 -30.83 28.34 -12.17
N TRP A 824 -29.95 27.61 -12.87
CA TRP A 824 -29.71 27.80 -14.29
C TRP A 824 -30.93 27.44 -15.14
N PHE A 825 -31.65 26.37 -14.79
CA PHE A 825 -32.91 26.06 -15.46
C PHE A 825 -33.94 27.18 -15.27
N GLY A 826 -34.06 27.72 -14.05
CA GLY A 826 -34.88 28.89 -13.77
C GLY A 826 -34.50 30.09 -14.65
N LYS A 827 -33.20 30.35 -14.82
CA LYS A 827 -32.70 31.41 -15.72
C LYS A 827 -32.97 31.13 -17.20
N MET A 828 -32.89 29.87 -17.64
CA MET A 828 -33.28 29.49 -19.00
C MET A 828 -34.77 29.75 -19.24
N ILE A 829 -35.65 29.35 -18.30
CA ILE A 829 -37.09 29.61 -18.37
C ILE A 829 -37.38 31.11 -18.33
N GLU A 830 -36.71 31.88 -17.46
CA GLU A 830 -36.84 33.34 -17.41
C GLU A 830 -36.47 33.97 -18.75
N THR A 831 -35.39 33.50 -19.38
CA THR A 831 -34.92 33.97 -20.69
C THR A 831 -35.91 33.64 -21.79
N VAL A 832 -36.49 32.43 -21.79
CA VAL A 832 -37.54 32.04 -22.73
C VAL A 832 -38.80 32.87 -22.51
N ARG A 833 -39.23 33.05 -21.26
CA ARG A 833 -40.41 33.86 -20.91
C ARG A 833 -40.24 35.32 -21.34
N LYS A 834 -39.05 35.91 -21.18
CA LYS A 834 -38.72 37.26 -21.67
C LYS A 834 -38.85 37.39 -23.20
N ARG A 835 -38.80 36.30 -23.97
CA ARG A 835 -39.03 36.30 -25.42
C ARG A 835 -40.52 36.30 -25.80
N PHE A 836 -41.41 35.90 -24.88
CA PHE A 836 -42.86 35.85 -25.09
C PHE A 836 -43.63 36.96 -24.37
N GLN A 837 -42.99 37.72 -23.49
CA GLN A 837 -43.59 38.93 -22.92
C GLN A 837 -43.55 40.06 -23.95
N PRO A 838 -44.69 40.71 -24.28
CA PRO A 838 -44.66 41.91 -25.11
C PRO A 838 -43.83 43.00 -24.42
N PRO A 839 -43.17 43.90 -25.18
CA PRO A 839 -42.36 44.95 -24.59
C PRO A 839 -43.22 45.77 -23.63
N LYS A 840 -42.81 45.91 -22.38
CA LYS A 840 -43.35 46.96 -21.51
C LYS A 840 -42.95 48.30 -22.12
N GLU A 841 -43.94 49.02 -22.65
CA GLU A 841 -43.86 50.48 -22.71
C GLU A 841 -43.53 51.02 -21.32
N GLU A 842 -42.82 52.14 -21.27
CA GLU A 842 -42.39 52.87 -20.05
C GLU A 842 -41.09 52.40 -19.37
N ARG A 843 -39.97 52.92 -19.91
CA ARG A 843 -39.07 53.77 -19.11
C ARG A 843 -38.31 54.77 -19.99
N ARG A 844 -39.06 55.50 -20.80
CA ARG A 844 -38.58 56.72 -21.49
C ARG A 844 -39.07 57.94 -20.70
N LYS A 845 -38.68 58.05 -19.42
CA LYS A 845 -38.86 59.26 -18.60
C LYS A 845 -37.89 59.20 -17.43
N LEU A 846 -37.13 60.30 -17.28
CA LEU A 846 -36.23 60.65 -16.17
C LEU A 846 -34.78 60.13 -16.25
N LYS A 847 -33.97 60.80 -17.08
CA LYS A 847 -32.84 61.64 -16.63
C LYS A 847 -32.20 62.37 -17.82
N ALA A 848 -32.73 63.55 -18.13
CA ALA A 848 -31.97 64.61 -18.79
C ALA A 848 -32.66 65.95 -18.47
N SER A 849 -32.29 66.51 -17.32
CA SER A 849 -32.48 67.94 -17.06
C SER A 849 -31.28 68.68 -17.66
N ALA A 850 -31.59 69.57 -18.60
CA ALA A 850 -30.88 70.76 -19.08
C ALA A 850 -29.34 70.87 -19.00
N ARG A 851 -28.69 71.01 -20.17
CA ARG A 851 -28.02 72.26 -20.58
C ARG A 851 -27.62 72.26 -22.06
N SER A 852 -28.01 73.33 -22.77
CA SER A 852 -27.49 73.70 -24.09
C SER A 852 -26.18 74.50 -23.91
N THR A 853 -25.18 74.24 -24.74
CA THR A 853 -24.25 75.29 -25.23
C THR A 853 -23.80 75.00 -26.66
N ALA A 854 -23.69 76.07 -27.43
CA ALA A 854 -23.26 76.11 -28.81
C ALA A 854 -21.72 76.19 -28.89
N ASN A 855 -21.07 75.07 -29.18
CA ASN A 855 -19.95 74.98 -30.13
C ASN A 855 -19.47 73.53 -30.18
N GLY A 856 -19.43 72.98 -31.40
CA GLY A 856 -19.23 71.56 -31.65
C GLY A 856 -17.91 71.00 -31.14
N LYS A 857 -18.01 70.09 -30.15
CA LYS A 857 -17.34 68.77 -30.08
C LYS A 857 -17.70 68.11 -28.75
N VAL A 858 -18.31 66.92 -28.82
CA VAL A 858 -18.39 65.99 -27.69
C VAL A 858 -17.92 64.63 -28.19
N LYS A 859 -16.84 64.12 -27.59
CA LYS A 859 -16.34 62.77 -27.74
C LYS A 859 -17.13 61.89 -26.77
N ILE A 860 -17.75 60.83 -27.26
CA ILE A 860 -18.40 59.82 -26.41
C ILE A 860 -17.85 58.46 -26.84
N ASP A 861 -16.97 57.90 -26.00
CA ASP A 861 -16.71 56.47 -25.97
C ASP A 861 -17.91 55.80 -25.32
N LEU A 862 -18.55 54.87 -26.03
CA LEU A 862 -19.53 53.95 -25.47
C LEU A 862 -19.21 52.53 -25.93
N ASP A 863 -18.88 51.73 -24.92
CA ASP A 863 -18.66 50.30 -24.89
C ASP A 863 -19.84 49.55 -25.52
N GLU A 864 -19.60 48.83 -26.63
CA GLU A 864 -20.59 48.01 -27.33
C GLU A 864 -20.87 46.71 -26.56
N THR A 865 -21.54 46.81 -25.42
CA THR A 865 -22.25 45.68 -24.81
C THR A 865 -23.59 46.14 -24.29
N ASP A 866 -24.59 46.26 -25.17
CA ASP A 866 -25.86 45.55 -24.99
C ASP A 866 -26.85 45.72 -26.16
N VAL A 867 -27.59 44.64 -26.44
CA VAL A 867 -28.78 44.53 -27.33
C VAL A 867 -28.58 44.64 -28.85
N ARG A 868 -28.43 43.49 -29.53
CA ARG A 868 -28.89 43.30 -30.93
C ARG A 868 -30.16 42.43 -30.94
N ARG A 869 -31.32 43.05 -31.20
CA ARG A 869 -32.60 42.37 -31.52
C ARG A 869 -32.69 42.06 -33.01
N ARG A 870 -33.48 41.02 -33.33
CA ARG A 870 -33.88 40.54 -34.66
C ARG A 870 -34.10 41.67 -35.68
N ASN A 871 -33.44 41.56 -36.84
CA ASN A 871 -33.99 42.08 -38.09
C ASN A 871 -35.25 41.27 -38.41
N VAL A 872 -36.42 41.89 -38.26
CA VAL A 872 -37.65 41.41 -38.88
C VAL A 872 -37.60 41.90 -40.32
N GLY A 873 -37.58 40.97 -41.28
CA GLY A 873 -37.78 41.31 -42.68
C GLY A 873 -39.13 42.00 -42.83
N LYS A 874 -39.13 43.18 -43.45
CA LYS A 874 -40.35 43.86 -43.88
C LYS A 874 -41.08 42.92 -44.85
N GLU A 875 -42.34 42.62 -44.55
CA GLU A 875 -43.28 42.20 -45.58
C GLU A 875 -43.39 43.34 -46.60
N GLU A 876 -43.18 43.04 -47.88
CA GLU A 876 -43.52 43.96 -48.97
C GLU A 876 -45.05 44.15 -49.02
N PRO A 877 -45.54 45.37 -49.30
CA PRO A 877 -46.95 45.63 -49.39
C PRO A 877 -47.54 45.01 -50.65
N VAL A 878 -48.63 44.27 -50.50
CA VAL A 878 -49.51 43.89 -51.60
C VAL A 878 -50.24 45.15 -52.08
N ALA A 879 -49.98 45.58 -53.31
CA ALA A 879 -50.84 46.50 -54.03
C ALA A 879 -51.81 45.67 -54.89
N ILE A 880 -53.10 45.72 -54.55
CA ILE A 880 -54.21 45.34 -55.42
C ILE A 880 -54.71 46.65 -56.05
N GLU A 881 -54.52 46.82 -57.35
CA GLU A 881 -55.35 47.72 -58.14
C GLU A 881 -56.69 47.03 -58.39
N ALA A 882 -57.77 47.62 -57.87
CA ALA A 882 -59.12 47.22 -58.22
C ALA A 882 -59.55 47.98 -59.48
N ILE A 883 -60.15 47.24 -60.41
CA ILE A 883 -61.08 47.80 -61.38
C ILE A 883 -62.25 48.43 -60.59
N SER A 884 -62.41 49.73 -60.86
CA SER A 884 -63.45 50.73 -60.51
C SER A 884 -63.70 51.05 -59.05
#